data_AF-A0A972M6M5-F1
#
_entry.id   AF-A0A972M6M5-F1
#
_cell.length_a   1.000
_cell.length_b   1.000
_cell.length_c   1.000
_cell.angle_alpha   90.00
_cell.angle_beta   90.00
_cell.angle_gamma   90.00
#
_symmetry.space_group_name_H-M   'P 1'
#
loop_
_entity.id
_entity.type
_entity.pdbx_description
1 polymer ?
#
loop_
_entity_poly.entity_id
_entity_poly.type
_entity_poly.pdbx_seq_one_letter_code
_entity_poly.pdbx_strand_id
1 'polypeptide(L)'
;MGLKEKLQRVGKYEYILPKGILNKKQKEVKFFLSETLYEMLEEDAVRQAANAATLPGVVEPVVVMPDVHVGYGFPIGGVMATDPAEGGIISPGAIGYDINCLPEGTPILTAEGYTVEVEKVKDQSLLGGSREKGNLEEVKPVLKFQKRAKKLLKIKTDLGYELRLTEEHPIFTDRGTKNAKHLKMGDRVLVHPFKGVPYEEPEEFTILETVGDENLDRELRKRGLLPLTSKSDKLPLILKLLGYLTGDGHLGKDKVSFYGSVEGLKLLKRDIEKLGFTPCGIYTRTRKVSLNGKIFETTENWIYVSSKSLSRFFEKLGAPKGNKTEKTFGVPEWIFKLPTWLKRLYLASLFGAEMNKVYSPNGKTFSNLTFSVSKKPEYSESGLKFVEDLKKLLEEFDIRTSEVESFKDGNSVRFRLHITSEGEILKFLERVSYEYSPERKRLGLYAAAYIRRKLFEKQIRQRRVKKARLLKVSGMSVSEIAAALNINRRFVEKDFPTFEEWIKENTFGDFVLATVVEIKEEPYEGWVYDFTVSQKEHNFIAGGFLVSNCGVRLIATNLQSKEIKKHLDSIMRALLLNVPAGVGSTSKIKLSKSKMKEVLRLGAKWAVSRGYGKKEDLEHIESFGQLPFADPEAVSNEAYERGSDELGTVGSGNHFVEIQEVEEIFDHKVAKLLGFYKGQVMIMVHSGSRGLGHQVATDYIKVALKASHKYRIDLPDPELACMPLNSPEGQKYWGAMNAAANYAFANRQILGWQSASTLAKVLGKTIDDIGYRVVYDHAHNIGKLEAHKVGGKEKTVLVHRKGATRAFPPNHPEVPPAYRVFGQPVIIPGDIGRYSYLLVGQPASMEKSFGTSCHGAGRVMSRAKAKKYVKSLGGVESYIKQRGLKVVARGKGTIMEEIPEAYKDVSEVIKVVAGEGIAKPILRLKPLGTLKG
;
A
#
# COMPACT_ATOMS: atom_id res chain seq x y z
N MET A 1 -25.11 24.39 -6.66
CA MET A 1 -25.28 23.29 -7.63
C MET A 1 -23.90 22.77 -7.97
N GLY A 2 -23.69 21.47 -7.90
CA GLY A 2 -22.48 20.79 -8.35
C GLY A 2 -22.41 20.67 -9.87
N LEU A 3 -21.75 19.62 -10.34
CA LEU A 3 -21.72 19.24 -11.75
C LEU A 3 -22.85 18.27 -12.10
N LYS A 4 -23.29 17.42 -11.16
CA LYS A 4 -24.41 16.49 -11.33
C LYS A 4 -25.70 17.21 -11.71
N GLU A 5 -26.06 18.29 -11.01
CA GLU A 5 -27.29 19.06 -11.31
C GLU A 5 -27.16 19.95 -12.57
N LYS A 6 -26.00 19.93 -13.25
CA LYS A 6 -25.80 20.52 -14.59
C LYS A 6 -25.84 19.49 -15.71
N LEU A 7 -26.06 18.21 -15.40
CA LEU A 7 -26.27 17.16 -16.40
C LEU A 7 -27.63 17.34 -17.08
N GLN A 8 -27.59 17.55 -18.39
CA GLN A 8 -28.78 17.68 -19.23
C GLN A 8 -29.16 16.29 -19.76
N ARG A 9 -30.39 15.83 -19.49
CA ARG A 9 -30.91 14.61 -20.10
C ARG A 9 -31.24 14.90 -21.56
N VAL A 10 -30.57 14.20 -22.48
CA VAL A 10 -30.72 14.38 -23.94
C VAL A 10 -31.32 13.17 -24.64
N GLY A 11 -31.42 12.03 -23.94
CA GLY A 11 -32.00 10.81 -24.47
C GLY A 11 -32.66 9.95 -23.38
N LYS A 12 -33.05 8.72 -23.75
CA LYS A 12 -33.70 7.80 -22.82
C LYS A 12 -32.80 7.45 -21.65
N TYR A 13 -31.55 7.10 -21.94
CA TYR A 13 -30.50 6.88 -20.94
C TYR A 13 -29.29 7.82 -21.12
N GLU A 14 -29.31 8.74 -22.09
CA GLU A 14 -28.22 9.70 -22.31
C GLU A 14 -28.36 10.98 -21.47
N TYR A 15 -27.31 11.29 -20.71
CA TYR A 15 -27.10 12.56 -20.02
C TYR A 15 -25.78 13.19 -20.48
N ILE A 16 -25.76 14.50 -20.68
CA ILE A 16 -24.59 15.27 -21.11
C ILE A 16 -24.23 16.32 -20.06
N LEU A 17 -22.94 16.44 -19.72
CA LEU A 17 -22.35 17.65 -19.16
C LEU A 17 -21.82 18.49 -20.34
N PRO A 18 -22.43 19.65 -20.65
CA PRO A 18 -21.99 20.47 -21.77
C PRO A 18 -20.52 20.90 -21.64
N LYS A 19 -19.85 21.13 -22.77
CA LYS A 19 -18.50 21.70 -22.81
C LYS A 19 -18.45 23.09 -22.18
N GLY A 20 -17.31 23.44 -21.58
CA GLY A 20 -17.08 24.75 -20.97
C GLY A 20 -17.63 24.92 -19.54
N ILE A 21 -18.41 23.96 -19.01
CA ILE A 21 -19.09 24.04 -17.70
C ILE A 21 -18.12 24.02 -16.50
N LEU A 22 -17.01 23.28 -16.62
CA LEU A 22 -15.91 23.27 -15.65
C LEU A 22 -14.90 24.39 -15.94
N ASN A 23 -14.43 24.48 -17.19
CA ASN A 23 -13.58 25.55 -17.71
C ASN A 23 -13.55 25.49 -19.26
N LYS A 24 -12.99 26.51 -19.92
CA LYS A 24 -12.95 26.64 -21.40
C LYS A 24 -12.26 25.48 -22.15
N LYS A 25 -11.47 24.62 -21.50
CA LYS A 25 -10.82 23.44 -22.12
C LYS A 25 -11.70 22.19 -22.09
N GLN A 26 -12.62 22.10 -21.12
CA GLN A 26 -13.44 20.91 -20.88
C GLN A 26 -14.35 20.61 -22.09
N LYS A 27 -14.04 19.50 -22.78
CA LYS A 27 -14.90 18.86 -23.79
C LYS A 27 -16.20 18.35 -23.16
N GLU A 28 -17.20 18.07 -24.00
CA GLU A 28 -18.44 17.42 -23.58
C GLU A 28 -18.16 16.10 -22.83
N VAL A 29 -18.95 15.81 -21.79
CA VAL A 29 -18.94 14.50 -21.11
C VAL A 29 -20.31 13.85 -21.23
N LYS A 30 -20.36 12.60 -21.71
CA LYS A 30 -21.58 11.82 -21.92
C LYS A 30 -21.67 10.66 -20.93
N PHE A 31 -22.80 10.53 -20.25
CA PHE A 31 -23.11 9.47 -19.29
C PHE A 31 -24.29 8.63 -19.78
N PHE A 32 -24.20 7.31 -19.69
CA PHE A 32 -25.32 6.40 -19.93
C PHE A 32 -25.90 5.90 -18.60
N LEU A 33 -27.11 6.32 -18.24
CA LEU A 33 -27.73 6.08 -16.94
C LEU A 33 -29.25 5.91 -17.08
N SER A 34 -29.85 4.94 -16.38
CA SER A 34 -31.28 4.98 -16.05
C SER A 34 -31.52 5.97 -14.90
N GLU A 35 -32.77 6.37 -14.67
CA GLU A 35 -33.14 7.25 -13.55
C GLU A 35 -32.63 6.69 -12.22
N THR A 36 -32.82 5.39 -11.98
CA THR A 36 -32.27 4.63 -10.84
C THR A 36 -30.73 4.76 -10.71
N LEU A 37 -30.01 4.74 -11.83
CA LEU A 37 -28.54 4.86 -11.83
C LEU A 37 -28.06 6.31 -11.74
N TYR A 38 -28.87 7.26 -12.20
CA TYR A 38 -28.65 8.70 -12.04
C TYR A 38 -28.85 9.14 -10.57
N GLU A 39 -29.85 8.60 -9.87
CA GLU A 39 -29.98 8.78 -8.42
C GLU A 39 -28.70 8.33 -7.70
N MET A 40 -28.19 7.13 -8.04
CA MET A 40 -26.96 6.54 -7.49
C MET A 40 -25.64 7.21 -7.97
N LEU A 41 -25.68 8.18 -8.89
CA LEU A 41 -24.47 8.82 -9.42
C LEU A 41 -23.79 9.73 -8.38
N GLU A 42 -22.49 9.54 -8.18
CA GLU A 42 -21.65 10.34 -7.27
C GLU A 42 -21.15 11.62 -7.96
N GLU A 43 -21.28 12.79 -7.31
CA GLU A 43 -20.80 14.10 -7.82
C GLU A 43 -19.29 14.07 -8.17
N ASP A 44 -18.48 13.40 -7.36
CA ASP A 44 -17.04 13.28 -7.59
C ASP A 44 -16.71 12.43 -8.83
N ALA A 45 -17.57 11.48 -9.21
CA ALA A 45 -17.40 10.73 -10.46
C ALA A 45 -17.70 11.62 -11.69
N VAL A 46 -18.68 12.54 -11.57
CA VAL A 46 -18.93 13.56 -12.60
C VAL A 46 -17.73 14.50 -12.74
N ARG A 47 -17.14 14.90 -11.60
CA ARG A 47 -15.94 15.75 -11.53
C ARG A 47 -14.71 15.09 -12.14
N GLN A 48 -14.44 13.82 -11.84
CA GLN A 48 -13.31 13.07 -12.42
C GLN A 48 -13.42 12.96 -13.95
N ALA A 49 -14.63 12.73 -14.49
CA ALA A 49 -14.85 12.71 -15.93
C ALA A 49 -14.70 14.11 -16.58
N ALA A 50 -15.24 15.16 -15.93
CA ALA A 50 -15.09 16.54 -16.38
C ALA A 50 -13.64 17.03 -16.36
N ASN A 51 -12.85 16.61 -15.37
CA ASN A 51 -11.41 16.86 -15.28
C ASN A 51 -10.69 16.20 -16.47
N ALA A 52 -10.89 14.90 -16.70
CA ALA A 52 -10.25 14.19 -17.82
C ALA A 52 -10.59 14.81 -19.19
N ALA A 53 -11.81 15.33 -19.35
CA ALA A 53 -12.24 16.06 -20.54
C ALA A 53 -11.50 17.39 -20.82
N THR A 54 -10.55 17.81 -19.98
CA THR A 54 -9.71 19.00 -20.23
C THR A 54 -8.31 18.68 -20.79
N LEU A 55 -7.92 17.40 -20.86
CA LEU A 55 -6.55 17.00 -21.17
C LEU A 55 -6.18 17.21 -22.67
N PRO A 56 -4.88 17.35 -23.01
CA PRO A 56 -4.45 17.62 -24.39
C PRO A 56 -4.79 16.49 -25.37
N GLY A 57 -5.24 16.88 -26.56
CA GLY A 57 -5.65 15.98 -27.63
C GLY A 57 -6.87 15.11 -27.30
N VAL A 58 -7.61 15.37 -26.22
CA VAL A 58 -8.85 14.64 -25.91
C VAL A 58 -9.90 14.93 -26.97
N VAL A 59 -10.45 13.83 -27.51
CA VAL A 59 -11.54 13.82 -28.46
C VAL A 59 -12.87 13.95 -27.72
N GLU A 60 -13.77 14.78 -28.26
CA GLU A 60 -15.12 15.01 -27.72
C GLU A 60 -16.06 13.88 -28.19
N PRO A 61 -16.91 13.30 -27.32
CA PRO A 61 -17.01 13.49 -25.87
C PRO A 61 -16.10 12.56 -25.05
N VAL A 62 -15.86 12.87 -23.77
CA VAL A 62 -15.46 11.85 -22.78
C VAL A 62 -16.69 11.05 -22.37
N VAL A 63 -16.59 9.73 -22.23
CA VAL A 63 -17.77 8.86 -22.11
C VAL A 63 -17.73 8.05 -20.81
N VAL A 64 -18.89 7.86 -20.19
CA VAL A 64 -19.05 7.22 -18.87
C VAL A 64 -20.16 6.17 -18.90
N MET A 65 -19.80 4.94 -18.53
CA MET A 65 -20.65 3.74 -18.55
C MET A 65 -21.59 3.63 -17.32
N PRO A 66 -22.71 2.88 -17.40
CA PRO A 66 -23.73 2.83 -16.33
C PRO A 66 -23.28 2.24 -14.99
N ASP A 67 -22.20 1.46 -14.99
CA ASP A 67 -21.53 0.90 -13.83
C ASP A 67 -20.62 1.90 -13.09
N VAL A 68 -20.66 3.18 -13.49
CA VAL A 68 -19.87 4.28 -12.91
C VAL A 68 -19.92 4.37 -11.39
N HIS A 69 -18.75 4.63 -10.81
CA HIS A 69 -18.51 5.02 -9.42
C HIS A 69 -17.13 5.72 -9.31
N VAL A 70 -16.87 6.42 -8.21
CA VAL A 70 -15.62 7.17 -8.00
C VAL A 70 -14.38 6.28 -8.14
N GLY A 71 -13.41 6.76 -8.91
CA GLY A 71 -12.12 6.12 -9.15
C GLY A 71 -10.95 6.95 -8.63
N TYR A 72 -9.87 6.99 -9.40
CA TYR A 72 -8.60 7.64 -9.07
C TYR A 72 -8.21 8.55 -10.25
N GLY A 73 -8.35 9.86 -10.13
CA GLY A 73 -8.28 10.87 -11.20
C GLY A 73 -9.38 10.77 -12.28
N PHE A 74 -9.59 9.56 -12.80
CA PHE A 74 -10.64 9.16 -13.74
C PHE A 74 -11.54 8.11 -13.08
N PRO A 75 -12.87 8.15 -13.27
CA PRO A 75 -13.80 7.28 -12.56
C PRO A 75 -13.76 5.86 -13.13
N ILE A 76 -14.30 4.91 -12.36
CA ILE A 76 -14.58 3.57 -12.88
C ILE A 76 -15.79 3.67 -13.82
N GLY A 77 -15.80 2.93 -14.93
CA GLY A 77 -16.74 3.12 -16.04
C GLY A 77 -16.32 4.22 -17.03
N GLY A 78 -15.15 4.86 -16.82
CA GLY A 78 -14.67 5.95 -17.66
C GLY A 78 -14.01 5.48 -18.98
N VAL A 79 -14.26 6.24 -20.04
CA VAL A 79 -13.70 6.06 -21.39
C VAL A 79 -13.23 7.41 -21.95
N MET A 80 -11.95 7.51 -22.34
CA MET A 80 -11.35 8.75 -22.86
C MET A 80 -10.47 8.45 -24.09
N ALA A 81 -10.86 8.96 -25.25
CA ALA A 81 -10.07 8.90 -26.48
C ALA A 81 -9.16 10.14 -26.61
N THR A 82 -7.89 9.94 -26.97
CA THR A 82 -6.94 11.01 -27.31
C THR A 82 -6.35 10.80 -28.70
N ASP A 83 -6.18 11.86 -29.48
CA ASP A 83 -5.58 11.81 -30.83
C ASP A 83 -4.07 12.09 -30.78
N PRO A 84 -3.19 11.08 -31.01
CA PRO A 84 -1.74 11.28 -30.95
C PRO A 84 -1.18 12.26 -31.99
N ALA A 85 -1.87 12.49 -33.11
CA ALA A 85 -1.47 13.48 -34.12
C ALA A 85 -1.75 14.92 -33.66
N GLU A 86 -2.80 15.12 -32.85
CA GLU A 86 -3.16 16.40 -32.22
C GLU A 86 -2.58 16.54 -30.79
N GLY A 87 -1.43 15.91 -30.53
CA GLY A 87 -0.71 16.00 -29.25
C GLY A 87 -1.27 15.13 -28.12
N GLY A 88 -2.12 14.16 -28.46
CA GLY A 88 -2.84 13.28 -27.53
C GLY A 88 -1.96 12.55 -26.54
N ILE A 89 -2.43 12.55 -25.29
CA ILE A 89 -1.71 11.99 -24.15
C ILE A 89 -1.98 10.50 -23.94
N ILE A 90 -1.10 9.85 -23.19
CA ILE A 90 -1.35 8.61 -22.46
C ILE A 90 -1.27 8.89 -20.94
N SER A 91 -2.25 8.43 -20.19
CA SER A 91 -2.33 8.59 -18.72
C SER A 91 -2.41 7.22 -18.04
N PRO A 92 -1.41 6.84 -17.20
CA PRO A 92 -1.54 5.66 -16.37
C PRO A 92 -2.63 5.81 -15.29
N GLY A 93 -2.97 7.03 -14.87
CA GLY A 93 -4.04 7.27 -13.91
C GLY A 93 -5.45 7.08 -14.49
N ALA A 94 -5.64 7.48 -15.76
CA ALA A 94 -6.85 7.16 -16.52
C ALA A 94 -6.97 5.67 -16.89
N ILE A 95 -5.97 4.84 -16.59
CA ILE A 95 -5.99 3.37 -16.74
C ILE A 95 -6.14 2.68 -15.36
N GLY A 96 -5.46 3.18 -14.31
CA GLY A 96 -5.82 3.00 -12.90
C GLY A 96 -4.98 2.04 -12.04
N TYR A 97 -5.32 2.02 -10.73
CA TYR A 97 -4.88 1.06 -9.71
C TYR A 97 -6.07 0.48 -8.95
N ASP A 98 -5.85 -0.66 -8.28
CA ASP A 98 -6.64 -1.18 -7.15
C ASP A 98 -6.66 -0.23 -5.91
N ILE A 99 -7.71 -0.13 -5.07
CA ILE A 99 -7.78 0.85 -3.94
C ILE A 99 -8.31 0.26 -2.59
N ASN A 100 -7.77 0.72 -1.44
CA ASN A 100 -8.17 0.45 -0.03
C ASN A 100 -8.14 1.76 0.84
N CYS A 101 -8.47 1.81 2.17
CA CYS A 101 -8.42 3.05 3.04
C CYS A 101 -8.35 2.92 4.62
N LEU A 102 -7.93 4.01 5.32
CA LEU A 102 -7.75 4.30 6.78
C LEU A 102 -8.47 5.60 7.27
N PRO A 103 -8.96 5.75 8.51
CA PRO A 103 -9.75 6.91 8.99
C PRO A 103 -8.95 8.16 9.43
N GLU A 104 -9.65 9.29 9.52
CA GLU A 104 -9.22 10.53 10.19
C GLU A 104 -8.57 10.27 11.57
N GLY A 105 -7.58 11.08 11.93
CA GLY A 105 -6.80 10.98 13.16
C GLY A 105 -5.84 9.78 13.20
N THR A 106 -5.70 8.99 12.14
CA THR A 106 -4.75 7.87 12.10
C THR A 106 -3.32 8.41 12.04
N PRO A 107 -2.44 8.13 13.02
CA PRO A 107 -1.07 8.62 13.02
C PRO A 107 -0.21 7.84 12.00
N ILE A 108 0.39 8.58 11.07
CA ILE A 108 1.31 8.09 10.04
C ILE A 108 2.72 8.51 10.42
N LEU A 109 3.65 7.56 10.49
CA LEU A 109 5.01 7.81 10.95
C LEU A 109 5.90 8.38 9.83
N THR A 110 6.66 9.43 10.14
CA THR A 110 7.62 10.08 9.23
C THR A 110 9.03 9.52 9.35
N ALA A 111 9.88 9.80 8.36
CA ALA A 111 11.28 9.42 8.33
C ALA A 111 12.12 10.17 9.38
N GLU A 112 11.73 11.40 9.71
CA GLU A 112 12.24 12.17 10.84
C GLU A 112 11.74 11.58 12.17
N GLY A 113 10.70 10.76 12.17
CA GLY A 113 10.16 10.08 13.35
C GLY A 113 9.28 10.96 14.24
N TYR A 114 8.46 11.80 13.62
CA TYR A 114 7.22 12.33 14.18
C TYR A 114 6.01 11.71 13.49
N THR A 115 4.80 11.97 13.98
CA THR A 115 3.55 11.45 13.42
C THR A 115 2.66 12.56 12.89
N VAL A 116 2.10 12.35 11.70
CA VAL A 116 1.12 13.23 11.06
C VAL A 116 -0.18 12.46 10.91
N GLU A 117 -1.32 13.08 11.22
CA GLU A 117 -2.63 12.48 10.97
C GLU A 117 -2.86 12.27 9.47
N VAL A 118 -3.46 11.15 9.07
CA VAL A 118 -3.55 10.72 7.66
C VAL A 118 -4.16 11.79 6.74
N GLU A 119 -5.13 12.57 7.22
CA GLU A 119 -5.77 13.70 6.55
C GLU A 119 -4.86 14.92 6.41
N LYS A 120 -3.83 15.07 7.26
CA LYS A 120 -2.84 16.17 7.24
C LYS A 120 -1.54 15.84 6.49
N VAL A 121 -1.27 14.58 6.17
CA VAL A 121 -0.14 14.16 5.31
C VAL A 121 -0.24 14.83 3.93
N LYS A 122 0.87 15.42 3.47
CA LYS A 122 1.05 16.06 2.16
C LYS A 122 2.26 15.46 1.45
N ASP A 123 3.44 16.01 1.71
CA ASP A 123 4.71 15.77 1.01
C ASP A 123 5.86 15.34 1.95
N GLN A 124 5.58 15.25 3.25
CA GLN A 124 6.51 14.76 4.28
C GLN A 124 7.06 13.38 3.89
N SER A 125 8.35 13.13 4.15
CA SER A 125 8.90 11.78 4.03
C SER A 125 8.27 10.87 5.09
N LEU A 126 7.47 9.90 4.66
CA LEU A 126 6.92 8.84 5.51
C LEU A 126 7.95 7.72 5.72
N LEU A 127 7.64 6.82 6.66
CA LEU A 127 8.40 5.61 6.93
C LEU A 127 7.63 4.38 6.42
N GLY A 128 8.24 3.66 5.46
CA GLY A 128 7.76 2.37 4.95
C GLY A 128 8.71 1.23 5.33
N GLY A 129 8.51 0.04 4.76
CA GLY A 129 9.34 -1.12 5.06
C GLY A 129 9.45 -2.12 3.93
N SER A 130 10.62 -2.75 3.78
CA SER A 130 10.77 -3.86 2.84
C SER A 130 10.39 -5.21 3.46
N ARG A 131 9.52 -5.96 2.79
CA ARG A 131 9.10 -7.31 3.19
C ARG A 131 10.16 -8.39 2.96
N GLU A 132 11.13 -8.16 2.09
CA GLU A 132 12.22 -9.12 1.84
C GLU A 132 13.29 -9.05 2.92
N LYS A 133 13.62 -7.82 3.36
CA LYS A 133 14.79 -7.53 4.20
C LYS A 133 14.42 -7.11 5.63
N GLY A 134 13.17 -6.74 5.86
CA GLY A 134 12.67 -6.23 7.13
C GLY A 134 13.18 -4.84 7.52
N ASN A 135 14.00 -4.18 6.69
CA ASN A 135 14.48 -2.83 6.99
C ASN A 135 13.39 -1.77 6.77
N LEU A 136 13.48 -0.68 7.52
CA LEU A 136 12.74 0.54 7.24
C LEU A 136 13.29 1.24 5.99
N GLU A 137 12.42 1.96 5.27
CA GLU A 137 12.81 2.83 4.15
C GLU A 137 12.08 4.18 4.20
N GLU A 138 12.74 5.22 3.68
CA GLU A 138 12.17 6.55 3.53
C GLU A 138 11.27 6.57 2.28
N VAL A 139 9.98 6.80 2.46
CA VAL A 139 8.97 6.72 1.38
C VAL A 139 8.19 8.03 1.30
N LYS A 140 8.03 8.62 0.13
CA LYS A 140 7.21 9.83 -0.03
C LYS A 140 5.79 9.47 -0.47
N PRO A 141 4.75 10.15 0.03
CA PRO A 141 3.44 10.14 -0.61
C PRO A 141 3.61 10.61 -2.05
N VAL A 142 3.07 9.86 -3.00
CA VAL A 142 2.95 10.29 -4.41
C VAL A 142 1.52 10.74 -4.66
N LEU A 143 0.55 10.04 -4.04
CA LEU A 143 -0.89 10.18 -4.26
C LEU A 143 -1.64 9.97 -2.94
N LYS A 144 -2.80 10.59 -2.78
CA LYS A 144 -3.62 10.55 -1.57
C LYS A 144 -5.10 10.40 -1.91
N PHE A 145 -5.62 9.20 -1.71
CA PHE A 145 -7.03 8.88 -1.91
C PHE A 145 -7.87 9.36 -0.72
N GLN A 146 -9.16 9.60 -0.92
CA GLN A 146 -10.15 9.72 0.16
C GLN A 146 -11.55 9.23 -0.26
N LYS A 147 -12.34 8.68 0.68
CA LYS A 147 -13.78 8.38 0.55
C LYS A 147 -14.48 8.36 1.91
N ARG A 148 -15.81 8.36 1.98
CA ARG A 148 -16.53 8.22 3.26
C ARG A 148 -16.60 6.78 3.75
N ALA A 149 -16.56 6.57 5.07
CA ALA A 149 -16.81 5.28 5.70
C ALA A 149 -17.86 5.37 6.82
N LYS A 150 -18.74 4.38 6.90
CA LYS A 150 -19.82 4.28 7.92
C LYS A 150 -19.54 3.31 9.08
N LYS A 151 -18.32 2.75 9.15
CA LYS A 151 -17.79 1.94 10.27
C LYS A 151 -16.30 1.64 10.08
N LEU A 152 -15.63 1.21 11.15
CA LEU A 152 -14.23 0.80 11.18
C LEU A 152 -14.06 -0.51 11.96
N LEU A 153 -12.94 -1.21 11.74
CA LEU A 153 -12.39 -2.11 12.76
C LEU A 153 -11.33 -1.38 13.55
N LYS A 154 -11.38 -1.55 14.87
CA LYS A 154 -10.32 -1.24 15.83
C LYS A 154 -9.60 -2.55 16.13
N ILE A 155 -8.33 -2.66 15.76
CA ILE A 155 -7.48 -3.84 15.96
C ILE A 155 -6.39 -3.48 16.95
N LYS A 156 -6.13 -4.36 17.92
CA LYS A 156 -5.20 -4.14 19.02
C LYS A 156 -4.33 -5.36 19.29
N THR A 157 -3.07 -5.14 19.66
CA THR A 157 -2.10 -6.21 19.89
C THR A 157 -1.77 -6.45 21.37
N ASP A 158 -1.14 -7.57 21.67
CA ASP A 158 -0.53 -7.94 22.96
C ASP A 158 0.58 -6.98 23.40
N LEU A 159 1.17 -6.25 22.45
CA LEU A 159 2.08 -5.14 22.74
C LEU A 159 1.34 -3.81 22.96
N GLY A 160 0.02 -3.76 22.74
CA GLY A 160 -0.78 -2.54 22.89
C GLY A 160 -0.52 -1.48 21.81
N TYR A 161 -0.22 -1.90 20.58
CA TYR A 161 -0.47 -1.07 19.39
C TYR A 161 -1.94 -1.18 19.02
N GLU A 162 -2.47 -0.12 18.42
CA GLU A 162 -3.86 -0.06 17.98
C GLU A 162 -3.94 0.65 16.62
N LEU A 163 -4.74 0.10 15.70
CA LEU A 163 -5.12 0.77 14.47
C LEU A 163 -6.62 0.68 14.27
N ARG A 164 -7.22 1.80 13.89
CA ARG A 164 -8.58 1.88 13.37
C ARG A 164 -8.46 1.93 11.85
N LEU A 165 -9.18 1.07 11.12
CA LEU A 165 -9.08 0.97 9.65
C LEU A 165 -10.38 0.47 9.02
N THR A 166 -10.55 0.68 7.70
CA THR A 166 -11.65 -0.01 6.99
C THR A 166 -11.40 -1.51 6.99
N GLU A 167 -12.48 -2.30 7.00
CA GLU A 167 -12.41 -3.76 7.05
C GLU A 167 -11.49 -4.36 5.98
N GLU A 168 -11.42 -3.73 4.81
CA GLU A 168 -10.75 -4.25 3.62
C GLU A 168 -9.27 -3.91 3.58
N HIS A 169 -8.87 -2.86 4.30
CA HIS A 169 -7.52 -2.33 4.24
C HIS A 169 -6.54 -3.40 4.76
N PRO A 170 -5.52 -3.78 3.97
CA PRO A 170 -4.63 -4.86 4.34
C PRO A 170 -3.69 -4.49 5.49
N ILE A 171 -3.24 -5.54 6.17
CA ILE A 171 -2.21 -5.55 7.20
C ILE A 171 -1.29 -6.73 6.88
N PHE A 172 0.03 -6.54 6.97
CA PHE A 172 0.98 -7.65 6.85
C PHE A 172 1.09 -8.45 8.17
N THR A 173 1.14 -9.76 8.05
CA THR A 173 1.36 -10.71 9.15
C THR A 173 2.59 -11.58 8.86
N ASP A 174 3.00 -12.36 9.86
CA ASP A 174 3.97 -13.46 9.77
C ASP A 174 3.75 -14.45 8.60
N ARG A 175 2.56 -14.42 7.99
CA ARG A 175 2.08 -15.31 6.92
C ARG A 175 1.62 -14.54 5.68
N GLY A 176 2.12 -13.31 5.49
CA GLY A 176 1.76 -12.43 4.39
C GLY A 176 0.59 -11.49 4.70
N THR A 177 0.05 -10.84 3.69
CA THR A 177 -0.96 -9.77 3.86
C THR A 177 -2.38 -10.31 4.07
N LYS A 178 -3.12 -9.72 5.01
CA LYS A 178 -4.53 -9.99 5.26
C LYS A 178 -5.31 -8.68 5.39
N ASN A 179 -6.45 -8.56 4.71
CA ASN A 179 -7.42 -7.48 4.96
C ASN A 179 -7.84 -7.50 6.44
N ALA A 180 -7.94 -6.35 7.11
CA ALA A 180 -8.18 -6.21 8.56
C ALA A 180 -9.25 -7.18 9.11
N LYS A 181 -10.37 -7.29 8.40
CA LYS A 181 -11.53 -8.16 8.64
C LYS A 181 -11.30 -9.68 8.54
N HIS A 182 -10.10 -10.10 8.15
CA HIS A 182 -9.64 -11.49 8.11
C HIS A 182 -8.67 -11.82 9.24
N LEU A 183 -8.13 -10.81 9.93
CA LEU A 183 -7.36 -11.03 11.15
C LEU A 183 -8.24 -11.68 12.21
N LYS A 184 -7.61 -12.50 13.04
CA LYS A 184 -8.19 -13.14 14.21
C LYS A 184 -7.38 -12.78 15.45
N MET A 185 -7.99 -12.88 16.62
CA MET A 185 -7.21 -12.98 17.85
C MET A 185 -6.23 -14.17 17.73
N GLY A 186 -4.96 -13.95 18.02
CA GLY A 186 -3.87 -14.92 17.81
C GLY A 186 -3.08 -14.76 16.50
N ASP A 187 -3.53 -13.96 15.53
CA ASP A 187 -2.73 -13.65 14.33
C ASP A 187 -1.55 -12.72 14.69
N ARG A 188 -0.37 -12.96 14.12
CA ARG A 188 0.85 -12.18 14.39
C ARG A 188 1.10 -11.14 13.30
N VAL A 189 0.74 -9.88 13.58
CA VAL A 189 0.90 -8.73 12.68
C VAL A 189 2.31 -8.16 12.77
N LEU A 190 2.85 -7.65 11.66
CA LEU A 190 4.05 -6.80 11.70
C LEU A 190 3.66 -5.44 12.27
N VAL A 191 4.37 -4.99 13.30
CA VAL A 191 4.30 -3.64 13.85
C VAL A 191 5.70 -3.04 13.96
N HIS A 192 5.80 -1.73 13.79
CA HIS A 192 7.02 -1.00 14.11
C HIS A 192 6.97 -0.47 15.56
N PRO A 193 7.95 -0.76 16.43
CA PRO A 193 7.85 -0.36 17.85
C PRO A 193 8.05 1.13 18.16
N PHE A 194 8.62 1.92 17.25
CA PHE A 194 8.76 3.35 17.47
C PHE A 194 7.46 4.08 17.12
N LYS A 195 7.05 5.02 18.00
CA LYS A 195 5.86 5.85 17.79
C LYS A 195 6.20 7.28 17.43
N GLY A 196 7.38 7.76 17.83
CA GLY A 196 7.71 9.17 17.75
C GLY A 196 6.83 10.02 18.66
N VAL A 197 6.67 11.28 18.26
CA VAL A 197 5.79 12.27 18.89
C VAL A 197 4.88 12.89 17.82
N PRO A 198 3.78 13.56 18.20
CA PRO A 198 2.93 14.29 17.24
C PRO A 198 3.71 15.37 16.48
N TYR A 199 3.22 15.73 15.30
CA TYR A 199 3.66 16.95 14.62
C TYR A 199 3.08 18.19 15.30
N GLU A 200 3.94 19.16 15.54
CA GLU A 200 3.61 20.50 16.07
C GLU A 200 4.25 21.51 15.11
N GLU A 201 3.47 22.48 14.61
CA GLU A 201 3.99 23.56 13.78
C GLU A 201 4.91 24.46 14.64
N PRO A 202 6.21 24.63 14.31
CA PRO A 202 7.08 25.51 15.08
C PRO A 202 6.67 26.99 14.94
N GLU A 203 6.65 27.72 16.06
CA GLU A 203 6.56 29.20 16.02
C GLU A 203 7.75 29.77 15.25
N GLU A 204 7.52 30.81 14.42
CA GLU A 204 8.58 31.34 13.56
C GLU A 204 9.49 32.32 14.29
N PHE A 205 10.78 31.97 14.40
CA PHE A 205 11.83 32.86 14.89
C PHE A 205 13.18 32.56 14.22
N THR A 206 14.03 33.58 14.08
CA THR A 206 15.42 33.38 13.62
C THR A 206 16.26 32.75 14.72
N ILE A 207 16.95 31.67 14.38
CA ILE A 207 17.99 31.02 15.18
C ILE A 207 19.36 31.65 14.90
N LEU A 208 19.66 31.97 13.63
CA LEU A 208 20.95 32.55 13.23
C LEU A 208 20.86 33.36 11.92
N GLU A 209 21.18 34.66 11.96
CA GLU A 209 21.31 35.52 10.75
C GLU A 209 22.68 35.41 10.07
N THR A 210 23.76 35.39 10.86
CA THR A 210 25.13 35.54 10.37
C THR A 210 26.12 34.80 11.27
N VAL A 211 27.18 34.26 10.68
CA VAL A 211 28.32 33.70 11.41
C VAL A 211 29.41 34.72 11.75
N GLY A 212 29.25 35.98 11.30
CA GLY A 212 30.20 37.07 11.49
C GLY A 212 31.40 37.04 10.54
N ASP A 213 31.20 36.58 9.30
CA ASP A 213 32.19 36.54 8.22
C ASP A 213 31.43 36.50 6.89
N GLU A 214 31.42 37.60 6.13
CA GLU A 214 30.58 37.75 4.93
C GLU A 214 30.82 36.66 3.86
N ASN A 215 32.05 36.15 3.77
CA ASN A 215 32.39 35.13 2.77
C ASN A 215 31.82 33.76 3.16
N LEU A 216 31.82 33.45 4.47
CA LEU A 216 31.17 32.24 4.99
C LEU A 216 29.64 32.40 4.94
N ASP A 217 29.10 33.57 5.29
CA ASP A 217 27.68 33.86 5.15
C ASP A 217 27.20 33.69 3.71
N ARG A 218 27.97 34.18 2.72
CA ARG A 218 27.68 34.03 1.29
C ARG A 218 27.66 32.56 0.85
N GLU A 219 28.51 31.71 1.42
CA GLU A 219 28.46 30.26 1.17
C GLU A 219 27.24 29.60 1.84
N LEU A 220 26.97 29.93 3.10
CA LEU A 220 25.86 29.36 3.87
C LEU A 220 24.49 29.79 3.30
N ARG A 221 24.35 31.05 2.86
CA ARG A 221 23.16 31.56 2.14
C ARG A 221 22.96 30.83 0.81
N LYS A 222 24.03 30.63 0.01
CA LYS A 222 23.98 29.78 -1.22
C LYS A 222 23.57 28.32 -0.94
N ARG A 223 23.77 27.82 0.27
CA ARG A 223 23.38 26.46 0.70
C ARG A 223 21.99 26.39 1.35
N GLY A 224 21.29 27.51 1.52
CA GLY A 224 20.02 27.56 2.26
C GLY A 224 20.20 27.23 3.75
N LEU A 225 21.27 27.74 4.37
CA LEU A 225 21.61 27.56 5.79
C LEU A 225 21.60 28.87 6.57
N LEU A 226 21.47 30.02 5.91
CA LEU A 226 21.25 31.34 6.51
C LEU A 226 20.24 32.14 5.67
N PRO A 227 19.36 32.95 6.29
CA PRO A 227 19.08 32.94 7.73
C PRO A 227 18.52 31.56 8.14
N LEU A 228 18.92 31.06 9.30
CA LEU A 228 18.35 29.84 9.87
C LEU A 228 17.17 30.24 10.75
N THR A 229 15.97 29.79 10.41
CA THR A 229 14.77 29.96 11.23
C THR A 229 14.29 28.63 11.79
N SER A 230 13.45 28.68 12.82
CA SER A 230 12.72 27.53 13.36
C SER A 230 11.88 26.76 12.32
N LYS A 231 11.57 27.40 11.18
CA LYS A 231 10.84 26.83 10.04
C LYS A 231 11.71 26.34 8.87
N SER A 232 13.04 26.51 8.90
CA SER A 232 13.90 26.11 7.79
C SER A 232 13.89 24.59 7.54
N ASP A 233 13.63 24.15 6.30
CA ASP A 233 13.61 22.73 5.87
C ASP A 233 14.81 21.89 6.33
N LYS A 234 15.98 22.53 6.48
CA LYS A 234 17.24 21.89 6.88
C LYS A 234 17.43 21.79 8.39
N LEU A 235 16.61 22.46 9.21
CA LEU A 235 16.72 22.46 10.67
C LEU A 235 16.65 21.04 11.29
N PRO A 236 15.79 20.10 10.84
CA PRO A 236 15.79 18.72 11.32
C PRO A 236 17.17 18.04 11.19
N LEU A 237 17.86 18.23 10.06
CA LEU A 237 19.19 17.67 9.81
C LEU A 237 20.26 18.36 10.66
N ILE A 238 20.16 19.68 10.80
CA ILE A 238 21.07 20.50 11.61
C ILE A 238 20.97 20.09 13.08
N LEU A 239 19.77 19.86 13.62
CA LEU A 239 19.56 19.43 15.01
C LEU A 239 20.16 18.04 15.29
N LYS A 240 19.97 17.08 14.38
CA LYS A 240 20.61 15.75 14.48
C LYS A 240 22.14 15.87 14.53
N LEU A 241 22.73 16.64 13.62
CA LEU A 241 24.18 16.83 13.56
C LEU A 241 24.70 17.62 14.78
N LEU A 242 23.97 18.63 15.24
CA LEU A 242 24.28 19.41 16.45
C LEU A 242 24.26 18.53 17.70
N GLY A 243 23.25 17.68 17.89
CA GLY A 243 23.17 16.73 19.01
C GLY A 243 24.35 15.76 19.04
N TYR A 244 24.72 15.21 17.89
CA TYR A 244 25.91 14.36 17.77
C TYR A 244 27.23 15.14 18.00
N LEU A 245 27.29 16.41 17.57
CA LEU A 245 28.42 17.32 17.85
C LEU A 245 28.49 17.77 19.31
N THR A 246 27.40 17.67 20.08
CA THR A 246 27.46 17.80 21.54
C THR A 246 28.08 16.54 22.19
N GLY A 247 27.75 15.33 21.69
CA GLY A 247 28.29 14.02 22.15
C GLY A 247 29.65 13.60 21.58
N ASP A 248 29.74 12.50 20.82
CA ASP A 248 31.01 11.97 20.28
C ASP A 248 31.66 12.84 19.19
N GLY A 249 30.94 13.78 18.56
CA GLY A 249 31.46 14.61 17.47
C GLY A 249 32.51 15.64 17.91
N HIS A 250 33.47 15.97 17.04
CA HIS A 250 34.53 16.95 17.32
C HIS A 250 34.49 18.14 16.35
N LEU A 251 34.40 19.34 16.92
CA LEU A 251 34.42 20.62 16.22
C LEU A 251 35.78 21.30 16.38
N GLY A 252 36.56 21.37 15.30
CA GLY A 252 37.87 22.01 15.24
C GLY A 252 37.79 23.49 14.82
N LYS A 253 38.89 24.03 14.29
CA LYS A 253 38.90 25.37 13.67
C LYS A 253 38.16 25.33 12.33
N ASP A 254 38.70 24.60 11.36
CA ASP A 254 38.23 24.53 9.97
C ASP A 254 37.76 23.11 9.58
N LYS A 255 37.53 22.22 10.56
CA LYS A 255 37.19 20.80 10.36
C LYS A 255 36.11 20.34 11.35
N VAL A 256 35.10 19.65 10.85
CA VAL A 256 34.01 19.01 11.63
C VAL A 256 34.16 17.50 11.51
N SER A 257 34.16 16.75 12.62
CA SER A 257 34.47 15.30 12.62
C SER A 257 33.43 14.51 13.41
N PHE A 258 33.14 13.28 12.97
CA PHE A 258 32.17 12.39 13.59
C PHE A 258 32.75 10.98 13.69
N TYR A 259 32.60 10.35 14.86
CA TYR A 259 33.11 9.01 15.18
C TYR A 259 31.94 8.04 15.40
N GLY A 260 32.09 6.75 15.10
CA GLY A 260 31.03 5.77 15.37
C GLY A 260 31.13 4.44 14.62
N SER A 261 29.98 3.78 14.44
CA SER A 261 29.85 2.57 13.63
C SER A 261 29.84 2.89 12.13
N VAL A 262 30.31 1.96 11.29
CA VAL A 262 30.32 2.14 9.82
C VAL A 262 28.91 2.39 9.26
N GLU A 263 27.88 1.78 9.85
CA GLU A 263 26.47 1.99 9.45
C GLU A 263 25.97 3.38 9.89
N GLY A 264 26.25 3.79 11.12
CA GLY A 264 25.94 5.14 11.62
C GLY A 264 26.63 6.26 10.84
N LEU A 265 27.90 6.08 10.49
CA LEU A 265 28.68 7.03 9.69
C LEU A 265 28.16 7.16 8.25
N LYS A 266 27.54 6.12 7.66
CA LYS A 266 26.84 6.22 6.37
C LYS A 266 25.59 7.10 6.47
N LEU A 267 24.83 7.00 7.57
CA LEU A 267 23.66 7.85 7.81
C LEU A 267 24.07 9.31 8.05
N LEU A 268 25.10 9.54 8.87
CA LEU A 268 25.71 10.88 9.07
C LEU A 268 26.17 11.48 7.73
N LYS A 269 26.89 10.69 6.91
CA LYS A 269 27.35 11.11 5.58
C LYS A 269 26.19 11.58 4.70
N ARG A 270 25.13 10.79 4.58
CA ARG A 270 23.93 11.12 3.79
C ARG A 270 23.27 12.43 4.24
N ASP A 271 23.18 12.68 5.55
CA ASP A 271 22.54 13.89 6.08
C ASP A 271 23.46 15.14 5.97
N ILE A 272 24.79 14.99 6.05
CA ILE A 272 25.76 16.06 5.73
C ILE A 272 25.69 16.43 4.24
N GLU A 273 25.55 15.43 3.36
CA GLU A 273 25.40 15.63 1.91
C GLU A 273 24.09 16.36 1.56
N LYS A 274 22.99 16.11 2.30
CA LYS A 274 21.73 16.90 2.19
C LYS A 274 21.91 18.37 2.60
N LEU A 275 22.81 18.70 3.53
CA LEU A 275 23.17 20.11 3.79
C LEU A 275 24.00 20.73 2.64
N GLY A 276 24.59 19.88 1.79
CA GLY A 276 25.36 20.25 0.60
C GLY A 276 26.88 20.12 0.76
N PHE A 277 27.36 19.66 1.92
CA PHE A 277 28.80 19.49 2.17
C PHE A 277 29.25 18.07 1.85
N THR A 278 30.49 17.93 1.37
CA THR A 278 31.07 16.63 1.02
C THR A 278 31.95 16.12 2.15
N PRO A 279 31.54 15.12 2.94
CA PRO A 279 32.43 14.46 3.90
C PRO A 279 33.34 13.46 3.18
N CYS A 280 34.48 13.18 3.80
CA CYS A 280 35.48 12.23 3.30
C CYS A 280 34.95 10.77 3.22
N GLY A 281 35.83 9.83 2.85
CA GLY A 281 35.57 8.40 3.05
C GLY A 281 35.46 8.04 4.54
N ILE A 282 34.89 6.87 4.86
CA ILE A 282 34.98 6.34 6.23
C ILE A 282 36.40 5.86 6.44
N TYR A 283 37.11 6.49 7.36
CA TYR A 283 38.41 6.03 7.82
C TYR A 283 38.24 5.07 8.99
N THR A 284 39.17 4.13 9.12
CA THR A 284 39.20 3.11 10.18
C THR A 284 40.61 3.03 10.74
N ARG A 285 40.75 2.99 12.07
CA ARG A 285 42.02 2.72 12.75
C ARG A 285 41.84 1.73 13.89
N THR A 286 42.76 0.78 13.99
CA THR A 286 42.87 -0.12 15.13
C THR A 286 43.77 0.52 16.17
N ARG A 287 43.31 0.64 17.42
CA ARG A 287 44.08 1.15 18.55
C ARG A 287 44.11 0.11 19.67
N LYS A 288 45.28 -0.10 20.27
CA LYS A 288 45.44 -0.93 21.47
C LYS A 288 45.37 -0.02 22.70
N VAL A 289 44.35 -0.21 23.51
CA VAL A 289 44.07 0.60 24.72
C VAL A 289 44.30 -0.26 25.94
N SER A 290 45.23 0.13 26.81
CA SER A 290 45.38 -0.52 28.12
C SER A 290 44.37 0.05 29.11
N LEU A 291 43.52 -0.80 29.66
CA LEU A 291 42.58 -0.47 30.74
C LEU A 291 42.77 -1.49 31.87
N ASN A 292 43.13 -1.00 33.06
CA ASN A 292 43.37 -1.82 34.25
C ASN A 292 44.33 -3.01 33.98
N GLY A 293 45.41 -2.76 33.26
CA GLY A 293 46.43 -3.76 32.88
C GLY A 293 46.04 -4.71 31.75
N LYS A 294 44.81 -4.67 31.24
CA LYS A 294 44.36 -5.47 30.10
C LYS A 294 44.44 -4.65 28.81
N ILE A 295 45.08 -5.21 27.78
CA ILE A 295 45.15 -4.61 26.45
C ILE A 295 43.87 -4.97 25.68
N PHE A 296 43.07 -3.96 25.35
CA PHE A 296 41.90 -4.08 24.48
C PHE A 296 42.25 -3.54 23.10
N GLU A 297 42.14 -4.39 22.08
CA GLU A 297 42.20 -3.95 20.69
C GLU A 297 40.81 -3.47 20.27
N THR A 298 40.72 -2.20 19.85
CA THR A 298 39.44 -1.58 19.48
C THR A 298 39.56 -0.83 18.15
N THR A 299 38.54 -0.98 17.32
CA THR A 299 38.48 -0.39 15.98
C THR A 299 37.65 0.89 16.03
N GLU A 300 38.26 2.02 15.76
CA GLU A 300 37.62 3.33 15.72
C GLU A 300 37.40 3.73 14.25
N ASN A 301 36.17 4.12 13.89
CA ASN A 301 35.85 4.62 12.56
C ASN A 301 35.40 6.08 12.65
N TRP A 302 35.74 6.89 11.64
CA TRP A 302 35.35 8.30 11.59
C TRP A 302 35.16 8.84 10.17
N ILE A 303 34.42 9.94 10.09
CA ILE A 303 34.37 10.84 8.93
C ILE A 303 34.69 12.27 9.37
N TYR A 304 35.05 13.13 8.42
CA TYR A 304 35.16 14.56 8.64
C TYR A 304 34.78 15.36 7.40
N VAL A 305 34.47 16.64 7.61
CA VAL A 305 34.30 17.68 6.60
C VAL A 305 35.35 18.77 6.86
N SER A 306 36.19 19.06 5.88
CA SER A 306 37.08 20.23 5.92
C SER A 306 36.31 21.44 5.38
N SER A 307 35.80 22.27 6.28
CA SER A 307 35.00 23.45 5.95
C SER A 307 35.00 24.45 7.11
N LYS A 308 35.58 25.63 6.87
CA LYS A 308 35.52 26.77 7.81
C LYS A 308 34.09 27.25 8.02
N SER A 309 33.27 27.30 6.96
CA SER A 309 31.87 27.71 6.99
C SER A 309 31.00 26.78 7.84
N LEU A 310 31.06 25.46 7.63
CA LEU A 310 30.31 24.48 8.43
C LEU A 310 30.77 24.45 9.89
N SER A 311 32.08 24.54 10.12
CA SER A 311 32.65 24.59 11.47
C SER A 311 32.18 25.83 12.24
N ARG A 312 32.26 27.00 11.61
CA ARG A 312 31.83 28.29 12.18
C ARG A 312 30.30 28.36 12.36
N PHE A 313 29.53 27.73 11.47
CA PHE A 313 28.08 27.60 11.59
C PHE A 313 27.69 26.83 12.85
N PHE A 314 28.22 25.62 13.06
CA PHE A 314 27.93 24.86 14.28
C PHE A 314 28.48 25.53 15.55
N GLU A 315 29.65 26.17 15.51
CA GLU A 315 30.16 27.00 16.61
C GLU A 315 29.15 28.09 17.02
N LYS A 316 28.51 28.74 16.04
CA LYS A 316 27.51 29.80 16.25
C LYS A 316 26.14 29.28 16.70
N LEU A 317 25.79 28.03 16.38
CA LEU A 317 24.59 27.36 16.89
C LEU A 317 24.75 26.83 18.33
N GLY A 318 25.97 26.85 18.88
CA GLY A 318 26.28 26.43 20.25
C GLY A 318 26.99 25.08 20.39
N ALA A 319 27.49 24.49 19.30
CA ALA A 319 28.27 23.24 19.37
C ALA A 319 29.64 23.48 20.05
N PRO A 320 30.05 22.63 21.02
CA PRO A 320 31.27 22.86 21.78
C PRO A 320 32.54 22.62 20.95
N LYS A 321 33.37 23.65 20.85
CA LYS A 321 34.60 23.69 20.05
C LYS A 321 35.84 23.27 20.84
N GLY A 322 36.68 22.41 20.28
CA GLY A 322 37.88 21.89 20.93
C GLY A 322 37.60 20.78 21.95
N ASN A 323 38.26 20.82 23.10
CA ASN A 323 38.13 19.79 24.15
C ASN A 323 36.94 20.08 25.08
N LYS A 324 35.98 19.16 25.13
CA LYS A 324 34.69 19.30 25.84
C LYS A 324 34.80 19.20 27.36
N THR A 325 35.86 18.57 27.86
CA THR A 325 36.11 18.46 29.31
C THR A 325 36.67 19.77 29.88
N GLU A 326 37.14 20.68 29.02
CA GLU A 326 37.86 21.93 29.34
C GLU A 326 37.13 23.19 28.83
N LYS A 327 35.79 23.12 28.72
CA LYS A 327 34.93 24.20 28.22
C LYS A 327 33.58 24.24 28.92
N THR A 328 33.09 25.46 29.13
CA THR A 328 31.68 25.73 29.45
C THR A 328 30.82 25.56 28.20
N PHE A 329 29.81 24.69 28.27
CA PHE A 329 28.69 24.61 27.32
C PHE A 329 27.45 24.03 28.02
N GLY A 330 26.29 24.12 27.36
CA GLY A 330 25.02 23.55 27.80
C GLY A 330 24.14 23.21 26.60
N VAL A 331 22.85 22.98 26.82
CA VAL A 331 21.88 22.94 25.71
C VAL A 331 21.65 24.38 25.20
N PRO A 332 21.76 24.66 23.89
CA PRO A 332 21.46 25.99 23.36
C PRO A 332 20.01 26.42 23.65
N GLU A 333 19.83 27.62 24.21
CA GLU A 333 18.53 28.09 24.73
C GLU A 333 17.40 28.13 23.68
N TRP A 334 17.76 28.34 22.41
CA TRP A 334 16.82 28.32 21.30
C TRP A 334 16.20 26.93 21.06
N ILE A 335 16.82 25.83 21.50
CA ILE A 335 16.24 24.48 21.40
C ILE A 335 15.04 24.33 22.33
N PHE A 336 15.02 24.98 23.49
CA PHE A 336 13.88 24.95 24.41
C PHE A 336 12.61 25.63 23.83
N LYS A 337 12.77 26.51 22.84
CA LYS A 337 11.66 27.16 22.12
C LYS A 337 11.08 26.33 20.98
N LEU A 338 11.68 25.18 20.65
CA LEU A 338 11.21 24.33 19.56
C LEU A 338 10.08 23.39 19.98
N PRO A 339 9.23 22.93 19.05
CA PRO A 339 8.30 21.84 19.29
C PRO A 339 9.01 20.53 19.66
N THR A 340 8.26 19.63 20.31
CA THR A 340 8.78 18.38 20.87
C THR A 340 9.48 17.51 19.81
N TRP A 341 8.96 17.47 18.58
CA TRP A 341 9.56 16.67 17.50
C TRP A 341 10.93 17.17 17.01
N LEU A 342 11.20 18.47 17.08
CA LEU A 342 12.52 19.03 16.77
C LEU A 342 13.50 18.81 17.92
N LYS A 343 13.07 19.04 19.18
CA LYS A 343 13.83 18.67 20.39
C LYS A 343 14.27 17.21 20.39
N ARG A 344 13.36 16.31 19.96
CA ARG A 344 13.58 14.87 19.85
C ARG A 344 14.77 14.52 18.94
N LEU A 345 14.96 15.24 17.84
CA LEU A 345 16.06 14.98 16.90
C LEU A 345 17.44 15.31 17.49
N TYR A 346 17.55 16.42 18.23
CA TYR A 346 18.76 16.76 18.98
C TYR A 346 19.07 15.70 20.04
N LEU A 347 18.08 15.35 20.87
CA LEU A 347 18.23 14.34 21.93
C LEU A 347 18.61 12.96 21.37
N ALA A 348 17.88 12.46 20.37
CA ALA A 348 18.08 11.12 19.83
C ALA A 348 19.47 10.94 19.18
N SER A 349 20.03 11.99 18.56
CA SER A 349 21.40 11.97 18.05
C SER A 349 22.46 12.10 19.16
N LEU A 350 22.22 12.92 20.18
CA LEU A 350 23.11 13.02 21.36
C LEU A 350 23.18 11.68 22.13
N PHE A 351 22.04 11.07 22.42
CA PHE A 351 21.97 9.76 23.07
C PHE A 351 22.44 8.62 22.14
N GLY A 352 22.29 8.79 20.82
CA GLY A 352 22.87 7.90 19.80
C GLY A 352 24.40 7.82 19.83
N ALA A 353 25.07 8.90 20.23
CA ALA A 353 26.50 8.95 20.53
C ALA A 353 26.81 8.43 21.96
N GLU A 354 26.29 9.10 22.99
CA GLU A 354 26.81 8.97 24.37
C GLU A 354 26.07 7.96 25.26
N MET A 355 24.75 7.80 25.12
CA MET A 355 23.95 6.99 26.06
C MET A 355 24.14 5.49 25.80
N ASN A 356 24.35 4.70 26.85
CA ASN A 356 24.53 3.25 26.73
C ASN A 356 23.44 2.56 25.89
N LYS A 357 23.82 1.46 25.24
CA LYS A 357 22.85 0.58 24.58
C LYS A 357 22.00 -0.15 25.63
N VAL A 358 20.77 -0.50 25.26
CA VAL A 358 19.92 -1.35 26.09
C VAL A 358 20.63 -2.69 26.36
N TYR A 359 20.65 -3.11 27.61
CA TYR A 359 21.29 -4.34 28.08
C TYR A 359 20.44 -5.00 29.16
N SER A 360 20.41 -6.34 29.19
CA SER A 360 19.61 -7.13 30.15
C SER A 360 20.51 -8.11 30.93
N PRO A 361 21.02 -7.73 32.12
CA PRO A 361 22.06 -8.51 32.83
C PRO A 361 21.59 -9.88 33.33
N ASN A 362 20.28 -10.08 33.49
CA ASN A 362 19.66 -11.35 33.90
C ASN A 362 18.74 -11.92 32.81
N GLY A 363 18.84 -11.39 31.58
CA GLY A 363 17.99 -11.73 30.45
C GLY A 363 16.51 -11.35 30.56
N LYS A 364 16.00 -10.85 31.69
CA LYS A 364 14.54 -10.61 31.90
C LYS A 364 14.18 -9.20 32.38
N THR A 365 15.13 -8.39 32.83
CA THR A 365 14.97 -6.95 33.13
C THR A 365 16.12 -6.15 32.52
N PHE A 366 15.89 -4.89 32.19
CA PHE A 366 16.94 -4.01 31.64
C PHE A 366 17.71 -3.27 32.72
N SER A 367 18.99 -2.98 32.45
CA SER A 367 19.77 -2.00 33.22
C SER A 367 19.33 -0.57 32.88
N ASN A 368 19.54 0.37 33.81
CA ASN A 368 19.32 1.81 33.60
C ASN A 368 19.89 2.27 32.24
N LEU A 369 19.08 2.99 31.45
CA LEU A 369 19.66 3.81 30.39
C LEU A 369 20.37 4.99 31.05
N THR A 370 21.61 5.23 30.65
CA THR A 370 22.57 6.05 31.36
C THR A 370 23.27 6.95 30.36
N PHE A 371 23.03 8.26 30.47
CA PHE A 371 23.88 9.27 29.87
C PHE A 371 24.97 9.64 30.87
N SER A 372 26.18 9.94 30.41
CA SER A 372 27.26 10.41 31.27
C SER A 372 28.19 11.37 30.55
N VAL A 373 28.64 12.42 31.25
CA VAL A 373 29.60 13.39 30.73
C VAL A 373 30.68 13.67 31.78
N SER A 374 31.91 13.91 31.35
CA SER A 374 33.03 14.27 32.24
C SER A 374 33.54 15.69 31.97
N LYS A 375 33.93 16.38 33.04
CA LYS A 375 34.53 17.72 33.05
C LYS A 375 35.78 17.72 33.91
N LYS A 376 36.75 18.60 33.65
CA LYS A 376 37.71 18.95 34.70
C LYS A 376 36.99 19.64 35.89
N PRO A 377 37.55 19.59 37.11
CA PRO A 377 36.93 20.23 38.28
C PRO A 377 36.52 21.68 38.05
N GLU A 378 37.33 22.50 37.35
CA GLU A 378 37.02 23.91 37.10
C GLU A 378 35.82 24.16 36.15
N TYR A 379 35.30 23.12 35.47
CA TYR A 379 34.10 23.20 34.61
C TYR A 379 32.92 22.37 35.15
N SER A 380 32.94 22.02 36.44
CA SER A 380 31.92 21.15 37.07
C SER A 380 30.50 21.71 36.96
N GLU A 381 30.32 23.02 37.20
CA GLU A 381 29.00 23.68 37.09
C GLU A 381 28.41 23.60 35.67
N SER A 382 29.25 23.70 34.64
CA SER A 382 28.83 23.48 33.24
C SER A 382 28.42 22.03 32.99
N GLY A 383 29.10 21.06 33.62
CA GLY A 383 28.71 19.66 33.55
C GLY A 383 27.33 19.43 34.18
N LEU A 384 27.11 19.95 35.38
CA LEU A 384 25.84 19.87 36.08
C LEU A 384 24.71 20.55 35.31
N LYS A 385 24.86 21.83 34.92
CA LYS A 385 23.85 22.57 34.14
C LYS A 385 23.48 21.81 32.87
N PHE A 386 24.46 21.31 32.11
CA PHE A 386 24.19 20.60 30.87
C PHE A 386 23.34 19.34 31.10
N VAL A 387 23.59 18.58 32.17
CA VAL A 387 22.81 17.37 32.46
C VAL A 387 21.41 17.71 33.01
N GLU A 388 21.27 18.76 33.83
CA GLU A 388 19.96 19.29 34.25
C GLU A 388 19.14 19.83 33.08
N ASP A 389 19.78 20.44 32.09
CA ASP A 389 19.13 20.90 30.86
C ASP A 389 18.64 19.71 30.00
N LEU A 390 19.33 18.56 30.03
CA LEU A 390 18.85 17.31 29.42
C LEU A 390 17.71 16.64 30.23
N LYS A 391 17.71 16.77 31.56
CA LYS A 391 16.61 16.32 32.43
C LYS A 391 15.32 17.05 32.07
N LYS A 392 15.34 18.39 32.04
CA LYS A 392 14.19 19.23 31.62
C LYS A 392 13.68 18.85 30.22
N LEU A 393 14.59 18.70 29.25
CA LEU A 393 14.20 18.30 27.89
C LEU A 393 13.58 16.89 27.84
N LEU A 394 13.96 15.95 28.72
CA LEU A 394 13.35 14.62 28.80
C LEU A 394 11.97 14.65 29.47
N GLU A 395 11.77 15.53 30.46
CA GLU A 395 10.48 15.72 31.13
C GLU A 395 9.38 16.17 30.16
N GLU A 396 9.70 16.96 29.13
CA GLU A 396 8.78 17.30 28.03
C GLU A 396 8.24 16.08 27.27
N PHE A 397 8.95 14.94 27.27
CA PHE A 397 8.51 13.68 26.67
C PHE A 397 7.82 12.75 27.68
N ASP A 398 7.31 13.27 28.81
CA ASP A 398 6.86 12.54 30.00
C ASP A 398 7.96 11.66 30.66
N ILE A 399 9.23 11.75 30.27
CA ILE A 399 10.29 10.83 30.73
C ILE A 399 10.90 11.33 32.03
N ARG A 400 10.75 10.56 33.10
CA ARG A 400 11.39 10.83 34.40
C ARG A 400 12.76 10.16 34.50
N THR A 401 13.72 10.89 35.05
CA THR A 401 15.08 10.41 35.32
C THR A 401 15.32 10.23 36.83
N SER A 402 16.50 9.75 37.19
CA SER A 402 17.10 10.01 38.50
C SER A 402 17.42 11.50 38.68
N GLU A 403 17.78 11.87 39.91
CA GLU A 403 18.65 13.02 40.13
C GLU A 403 20.03 12.80 39.50
N VAL A 404 20.78 13.89 39.29
CA VAL A 404 22.09 13.84 38.65
C VAL A 404 23.15 13.33 39.63
N GLU A 405 23.72 12.15 39.37
CA GLU A 405 24.87 11.67 40.14
C GLU A 405 26.11 12.47 39.72
N SER A 406 26.86 13.01 40.68
CA SER A 406 28.17 13.64 40.44
C SER A 406 29.25 13.01 41.32
N PHE A 407 30.34 12.52 40.73
CA PHE A 407 31.46 11.93 41.47
C PHE A 407 32.80 12.18 40.77
N LYS A 408 33.91 12.09 41.53
CA LYS A 408 35.26 12.22 41.01
C LYS A 408 35.70 10.93 40.30
N ASP A 409 36.19 11.07 39.08
CA ASP A 409 36.77 9.99 38.25
C ASP A 409 38.16 10.41 37.81
N GLY A 410 39.20 9.94 38.52
CA GLY A 410 40.58 10.39 38.32
C GLY A 410 40.74 11.91 38.45
N ASN A 411 41.20 12.54 37.36
CA ASN A 411 41.42 13.99 37.26
C ASN A 411 40.20 14.74 36.67
N SER A 412 39.00 14.19 36.81
CA SER A 412 37.76 14.78 36.31
C SER A 412 36.59 14.54 37.28
N VAL A 413 35.53 15.31 37.12
CA VAL A 413 34.21 15.03 37.70
C VAL A 413 33.35 14.42 36.61
N ARG A 414 32.68 13.30 36.89
CA ARG A 414 31.68 12.70 36.00
C ARG A 414 30.29 12.96 36.55
N PHE A 415 29.41 13.37 35.65
CA PHE A 415 27.98 13.51 35.87
C PHE A 415 27.25 12.36 35.17
N ARG A 416 26.18 11.82 35.78
CA ARG A 416 25.30 10.81 35.17
C ARG A 416 23.83 11.16 35.32
N LEU A 417 23.05 10.74 34.32
CA LEU A 417 21.60 10.83 34.31
C LEU A 417 21.04 9.45 33.96
N HIS A 418 20.18 8.90 34.82
CA HIS A 418 19.65 7.55 34.66
C HIS A 418 18.15 7.56 34.36
N ILE A 419 17.72 6.80 33.35
CA ILE A 419 16.34 6.40 33.15
C ILE A 419 16.24 4.97 33.71
N THR A 420 15.65 4.85 34.91
CA THR A 420 15.83 3.69 35.79
C THR A 420 14.73 2.63 35.69
N SER A 421 13.46 3.04 35.53
CA SER A 421 12.33 2.11 35.49
C SER A 421 11.99 1.68 34.06
N GLU A 422 11.54 0.44 33.87
CA GLU A 422 11.10 -0.06 32.56
C GLU A 422 9.96 0.77 31.96
N GLY A 423 9.16 1.48 32.78
CA GLY A 423 8.13 2.40 32.28
C GLY A 423 8.72 3.65 31.62
N GLU A 424 9.76 4.23 32.22
CA GLU A 424 10.43 5.43 31.68
C GLU A 424 11.35 5.06 30.51
N ILE A 425 12.04 3.90 30.59
CA ILE A 425 12.80 3.32 29.48
C ILE A 425 11.87 3.07 28.27
N LEU A 426 10.66 2.56 28.48
CA LEU A 426 9.69 2.38 27.40
C LEU A 426 9.29 3.71 26.74
N LYS A 427 8.97 4.75 27.52
CA LYS A 427 8.67 6.10 26.97
C LYS A 427 9.82 6.62 26.12
N PHE A 428 11.06 6.53 26.64
CA PHE A 428 12.26 6.94 25.92
C PHE A 428 12.40 6.21 24.59
N LEU A 429 12.28 4.88 24.59
CA LEU A 429 12.47 4.07 23.38
C LEU A 429 11.33 4.22 22.36
N GLU A 430 10.10 4.53 22.78
CA GLU A 430 8.96 4.79 21.88
C GLU A 430 8.94 6.20 21.30
N ARG A 431 9.38 7.22 22.07
CA ARG A 431 9.23 8.64 21.71
C ARG A 431 10.52 9.30 21.22
N VAL A 432 11.66 9.02 21.86
CA VAL A 432 12.96 9.65 21.56
C VAL A 432 13.86 8.71 20.75
N SER A 433 14.13 7.52 21.31
CA SER A 433 15.02 6.50 20.73
C SER A 433 16.43 7.04 20.38
N TYR A 434 17.14 6.36 19.50
CA TYR A 434 18.50 6.69 19.08
C TYR A 434 18.55 7.03 17.58
N GLU A 435 19.33 8.05 17.21
CA GLU A 435 19.67 8.36 15.81
C GLU A 435 21.17 8.15 15.55
N TYR A 436 21.53 7.91 14.29
CA TYR A 436 22.90 7.56 13.84
C TYR A 436 23.55 6.35 14.53
N SER A 437 22.80 5.59 15.32
CA SER A 437 23.30 4.45 16.11
C SER A 437 22.43 3.21 15.88
N PRO A 438 22.55 2.53 14.71
CA PRO A 438 21.57 1.52 14.27
C PRO A 438 21.44 0.32 15.22
N GLU A 439 22.54 -0.14 15.83
CA GLU A 439 22.52 -1.18 16.85
C GLU A 439 21.66 -0.76 18.07
N ARG A 440 21.91 0.44 18.62
CA ARG A 440 21.15 0.97 19.77
C ARG A 440 19.68 1.17 19.40
N LYS A 441 19.40 1.69 18.20
CA LYS A 441 18.04 1.88 17.67
C LYS A 441 17.30 0.54 17.59
N ARG A 442 17.87 -0.48 16.94
CA ARG A 442 17.24 -1.81 16.77
C ARG A 442 17.04 -2.55 18.10
N LEU A 443 18.05 -2.57 18.97
CA LEU A 443 17.90 -3.12 20.33
C LEU A 443 16.85 -2.35 21.15
N GLY A 444 16.76 -1.03 20.95
CA GLY A 444 15.72 -0.18 21.53
C GLY A 444 14.30 -0.53 21.09
N LEU A 445 14.08 -0.72 19.79
CA LEU A 445 12.80 -1.17 19.24
C LEU A 445 12.36 -2.50 19.87
N TYR A 446 13.28 -3.47 19.93
CA TYR A 446 13.03 -4.79 20.50
C TYR A 446 12.73 -4.69 22.00
N ALA A 447 13.47 -3.87 22.75
CA ALA A 447 13.27 -3.69 24.19
C ALA A 447 11.93 -3.00 24.50
N ALA A 448 11.54 -1.97 23.75
CA ALA A 448 10.22 -1.35 23.87
C ALA A 448 9.10 -2.39 23.70
N ALA A 449 9.22 -3.26 22.69
CA ALA A 449 8.28 -4.35 22.48
C ALA A 449 8.30 -5.40 23.61
N TYR A 450 9.46 -5.81 24.10
CA TYR A 450 9.59 -6.78 25.21
C TYR A 450 9.01 -6.22 26.53
N ILE A 451 9.26 -4.94 26.85
CA ILE A 451 8.63 -4.27 28.01
C ILE A 451 7.11 -4.24 27.84
N ARG A 452 6.60 -3.91 26.65
CA ARG A 452 5.16 -3.94 26.35
C ARG A 452 4.55 -5.33 26.57
N ARG A 453 5.22 -6.40 26.10
CA ARG A 453 4.81 -7.79 26.34
C ARG A 453 4.76 -8.12 27.83
N LYS A 454 5.77 -7.70 28.62
CA LYS A 454 5.80 -7.85 30.09
C LYS A 454 4.67 -7.10 30.79
N LEU A 455 4.40 -5.86 30.38
CA LEU A 455 3.30 -5.05 30.94
C LEU A 455 1.93 -5.67 30.65
N PHE A 456 1.73 -6.23 29.45
CA PHE A 456 0.52 -6.94 29.09
C PHE A 456 0.30 -8.22 29.91
N GLU A 457 1.34 -9.06 30.10
CA GLU A 457 1.22 -10.22 30.99
C GLU A 457 1.00 -9.81 32.46
N LYS A 458 1.59 -8.69 32.93
CA LYS A 458 1.28 -8.13 34.25
C LYS A 458 -0.20 -7.80 34.40
N GLN A 459 -0.85 -7.25 33.36
CA GLN A 459 -2.29 -7.00 33.34
C GLN A 459 -3.11 -8.30 33.31
N ILE A 460 -2.70 -9.32 32.53
CA ILE A 460 -3.34 -10.64 32.51
C ILE A 460 -3.27 -11.30 33.88
N ARG A 461 -2.09 -11.33 34.52
CA ARG A 461 -1.88 -11.85 35.87
C ARG A 461 -2.77 -11.14 36.89
N GLN A 462 -2.86 -9.80 36.85
CA GLN A 462 -3.77 -9.04 37.73
C GLN A 462 -5.25 -9.40 37.51
N ARG A 463 -5.70 -9.62 36.27
CA ARG A 463 -7.05 -10.10 35.96
C ARG A 463 -7.28 -11.53 36.49
N ARG A 464 -6.31 -12.44 36.30
CA ARG A 464 -6.34 -13.81 36.86
C ARG A 464 -6.42 -13.80 38.39
N VAL A 465 -5.64 -12.95 39.08
CA VAL A 465 -5.69 -12.79 40.54
C VAL A 465 -7.05 -12.26 41.02
N LYS A 466 -7.65 -11.27 40.34
CA LYS A 466 -9.02 -10.82 40.66
C LYS A 466 -10.04 -11.96 40.50
N LYS A 467 -9.98 -12.73 39.41
CA LYS A 467 -10.87 -13.89 39.19
C LYS A 467 -10.62 -15.01 40.22
N ALA A 468 -9.38 -15.27 40.59
CA ALA A 468 -9.01 -16.26 41.61
C ALA A 468 -9.59 -15.92 43.00
N ARG A 469 -9.56 -14.64 43.39
CA ARG A 469 -10.18 -14.20 44.66
C ARG A 469 -11.69 -14.44 44.66
N LEU A 470 -12.39 -14.12 43.56
CA LEU A 470 -13.83 -14.39 43.41
C LEU A 470 -14.14 -15.89 43.49
N LEU A 471 -13.40 -16.72 42.74
CA LEU A 471 -13.57 -18.19 42.78
C LEU A 471 -13.25 -18.79 44.16
N LYS A 472 -12.36 -18.15 44.95
CA LYS A 472 -12.07 -18.59 46.31
C LYS A 472 -13.17 -18.24 47.32
N VAL A 473 -13.87 -17.12 47.11
CA VAL A 473 -15.05 -16.74 47.89
C VAL A 473 -16.23 -17.68 47.58
N SER A 474 -16.38 -18.16 46.34
CA SER A 474 -17.36 -19.20 45.97
C SER A 474 -16.92 -20.63 46.35
N GLY A 475 -16.25 -20.80 47.50
CA GLY A 475 -15.95 -22.10 48.12
C GLY A 475 -14.79 -22.92 47.53
N MET A 476 -14.40 -22.73 46.27
CA MET A 476 -13.47 -23.63 45.57
C MET A 476 -12.11 -23.81 46.27
N SER A 477 -11.50 -25.00 46.14
CA SER A 477 -10.15 -25.27 46.62
C SER A 477 -9.09 -24.59 45.75
N VAL A 478 -7.88 -24.43 46.30
CA VAL A 478 -6.73 -23.88 45.56
C VAL A 478 -6.38 -24.73 44.34
N SER A 479 -6.61 -26.05 44.38
CA SER A 479 -6.30 -26.93 43.25
C SER A 479 -7.29 -26.78 42.11
N GLU A 480 -8.59 -26.61 42.40
CA GLU A 480 -9.62 -26.36 41.39
C GLU A 480 -9.48 -24.97 40.77
N ILE A 481 -9.15 -23.94 41.56
CA ILE A 481 -8.90 -22.57 41.06
C ILE A 481 -7.66 -22.55 40.16
N ALA A 482 -6.59 -23.27 40.53
CA ALA A 482 -5.39 -23.39 39.72
C ALA A 482 -5.68 -24.05 38.36
N ALA A 483 -6.48 -25.13 38.34
CA ALA A 483 -6.93 -25.77 37.12
C ALA A 483 -7.84 -24.85 36.26
N ALA A 484 -8.87 -24.25 36.87
CA ALA A 484 -9.85 -23.40 36.19
C ALA A 484 -9.27 -22.09 35.60
N LEU A 485 -8.06 -21.70 36.02
CA LEU A 485 -7.33 -20.54 35.50
C LEU A 485 -6.07 -20.91 34.69
N ASN A 486 -5.75 -22.20 34.58
CA ASN A 486 -4.55 -22.75 33.95
C ASN A 486 -3.23 -22.11 34.47
N ILE A 487 -3.04 -22.18 35.79
CA ILE A 487 -1.88 -21.64 36.52
C ILE A 487 -1.36 -22.67 37.53
N ASN A 488 -0.12 -22.53 38.00
CA ASN A 488 0.40 -23.43 39.03
C ASN A 488 -0.17 -23.11 40.42
N ARG A 489 -0.05 -24.06 41.37
CA ARG A 489 -0.56 -23.92 42.75
C ARG A 489 0.06 -22.75 43.56
N ARG A 490 1.17 -22.17 43.10
CA ARG A 490 1.80 -20.96 43.67
C ARG A 490 1.34 -19.65 43.00
N PHE A 491 0.37 -19.71 42.08
CA PHE A 491 -0.09 -18.60 41.24
C PHE A 491 1.01 -17.97 40.35
N VAL A 492 2.12 -18.69 40.14
CA VAL A 492 3.21 -18.28 39.25
C VAL A 492 2.96 -18.87 37.86
N GLU A 493 3.30 -18.11 36.82
CA GLU A 493 3.22 -18.56 35.43
C GLU A 493 4.40 -19.49 35.09
N LYS A 494 4.27 -20.30 34.02
CA LYS A 494 5.45 -20.92 33.41
C LYS A 494 6.38 -19.85 32.83
N ASP A 495 7.63 -20.23 32.57
CA ASP A 495 8.71 -19.31 32.21
C ASP A 495 8.32 -18.25 31.17
N PHE A 496 8.52 -16.99 31.53
CA PHE A 496 8.52 -15.89 30.57
C PHE A 496 9.91 -15.87 29.91
N PRO A 497 10.01 -15.87 28.57
CA PRO A 497 11.29 -16.01 27.87
C PRO A 497 12.24 -14.85 28.20
N THR A 498 13.54 -15.09 28.11
CA THR A 498 14.54 -14.02 28.12
C THR A 498 14.39 -13.11 26.90
N PHE A 499 14.99 -11.93 26.97
CA PHE A 499 15.01 -10.95 25.89
C PHE A 499 15.62 -11.53 24.61
N GLU A 500 16.70 -12.32 24.71
CA GLU A 500 17.35 -12.94 23.55
C GLU A 500 16.52 -14.06 22.92
N GLU A 501 15.87 -14.91 23.72
CA GLU A 501 14.93 -15.91 23.23
C GLU A 501 13.74 -15.24 22.54
N TRP A 502 13.17 -14.22 23.19
CA TRP A 502 12.02 -13.49 22.65
C TRP A 502 12.35 -12.76 21.34
N ILE A 503 13.54 -12.15 21.22
CA ILE A 503 14.01 -11.54 19.96
C ILE A 503 13.99 -12.56 18.81
N LYS A 504 14.56 -13.75 19.01
CA LYS A 504 14.69 -14.80 17.98
C LYS A 504 13.34 -15.24 17.42
N GLU A 505 12.29 -15.22 18.23
CA GLU A 505 10.94 -15.63 17.84
C GLU A 505 10.03 -14.48 17.34
N ASN A 506 10.31 -13.22 17.71
CA ASN A 506 9.36 -12.11 17.58
C ASN A 506 9.86 -10.90 16.77
N THR A 507 11.01 -10.98 16.10
CA THR A 507 11.58 -9.86 15.34
C THR A 507 11.77 -10.18 13.85
N PHE A 508 11.69 -9.14 13.01
CA PHE A 508 11.93 -9.24 11.57
C PHE A 508 12.55 -7.92 11.06
N GLY A 509 13.89 -7.87 10.98
CA GLY A 509 14.63 -6.66 10.62
C GLY A 509 14.45 -5.53 11.65
N ASP A 510 13.75 -4.48 11.26
CA ASP A 510 13.38 -3.33 12.11
C ASP A 510 11.90 -3.40 12.58
N PHE A 511 11.21 -4.51 12.31
CA PHE A 511 9.83 -4.78 12.73
C PHE A 511 9.76 -5.86 13.84
N VAL A 512 8.61 -5.89 14.50
CA VAL A 512 8.25 -6.87 15.53
C VAL A 512 6.94 -7.56 15.16
N LEU A 513 6.85 -8.85 15.46
CA LEU A 513 5.63 -9.65 15.31
C LEU A 513 4.79 -9.60 16.58
N ALA A 514 3.74 -8.76 16.56
CA ALA A 514 2.81 -8.60 17.68
C ALA A 514 1.55 -9.44 17.48
N THR A 515 1.03 -10.05 18.54
CA THR A 515 -0.17 -10.91 18.49
C THR A 515 -1.42 -10.05 18.58
N VAL A 516 -2.41 -10.22 17.70
CA VAL A 516 -3.71 -9.53 17.82
C VAL A 516 -4.50 -10.11 19.01
N VAL A 517 -5.02 -9.25 19.89
CA VAL A 517 -5.75 -9.61 21.12
C VAL A 517 -7.10 -8.93 21.28
N GLU A 518 -7.41 -7.92 20.46
CA GLU A 518 -8.73 -7.26 20.40
C GLU A 518 -9.03 -6.97 18.92
N ILE A 519 -10.22 -7.33 18.45
CA ILE A 519 -10.78 -6.86 17.18
C ILE A 519 -12.21 -6.43 17.46
N LYS A 520 -12.48 -5.13 17.35
CA LYS A 520 -13.77 -4.52 17.67
C LYS A 520 -14.31 -3.78 16.46
N GLU A 521 -15.56 -4.03 16.10
CA GLU A 521 -16.27 -3.26 15.07
C GLU A 521 -16.87 -2.01 15.73
N GLU A 522 -16.55 -0.82 15.20
CA GLU A 522 -16.98 0.46 15.76
C GLU A 522 -17.76 1.28 14.71
N PRO A 523 -18.86 1.96 15.09
CA PRO A 523 -19.50 2.94 14.22
C PRO A 523 -18.56 4.14 14.01
N TYR A 524 -18.66 4.75 12.84
CA TYR A 524 -17.88 5.91 12.41
C TYR A 524 -18.61 6.58 11.25
N GLU A 525 -18.49 7.90 11.09
CA GLU A 525 -19.12 8.64 9.99
C GLU A 525 -18.21 9.81 9.54
N GLY A 526 -17.06 9.46 8.98
CA GLY A 526 -16.02 10.40 8.57
C GLY A 526 -15.33 9.97 7.27
N TRP A 527 -14.25 10.66 6.91
CA TRP A 527 -13.41 10.29 5.77
C TRP A 527 -12.43 9.17 6.09
N VAL A 528 -12.11 8.37 5.08
CA VAL A 528 -11.02 7.40 5.08
C VAL A 528 -10.13 7.63 3.86
N TYR A 529 -8.82 7.61 4.08
CA TYR A 529 -7.75 7.98 3.17
C TYR A 529 -6.83 6.78 2.88
N ASP A 530 -6.04 6.85 1.82
CA ASP A 530 -4.92 5.92 1.61
C ASP A 530 -3.80 6.64 0.83
N PHE A 531 -2.62 6.03 0.70
CA PHE A 531 -1.54 6.60 -0.09
C PHE A 531 -0.95 5.60 -1.08
N THR A 532 -0.68 6.07 -2.30
CA THR A 532 0.38 5.45 -3.12
C THR A 532 1.69 6.12 -2.71
N VAL A 533 2.64 5.34 -2.22
CA VAL A 533 3.97 5.86 -1.84
C VAL A 533 5.01 5.62 -2.94
N SER A 534 6.15 6.28 -2.81
CA SER A 534 7.25 6.22 -3.78
C SER A 534 7.95 4.85 -3.82
N GLN A 535 7.81 4.05 -2.76
CA GLN A 535 8.48 2.75 -2.61
C GLN A 535 7.76 1.63 -3.36
N LYS A 536 8.58 0.77 -3.96
CA LYS A 536 8.30 -0.56 -4.50
C LYS A 536 7.02 -1.24 -3.98
N GLU A 537 6.95 -1.43 -2.66
CA GLU A 537 5.99 -2.34 -2.03
C GLU A 537 4.64 -1.68 -1.65
N HIS A 538 4.44 -0.41 -1.99
CA HIS A 538 3.21 0.39 -1.74
C HIS A 538 2.76 0.38 -0.30
N ASN A 539 3.68 0.69 0.61
CA ASN A 539 3.41 0.55 2.02
C ASN A 539 4.03 1.69 2.86
N PHE A 540 3.39 1.98 3.99
CA PHE A 540 3.76 3.04 4.93
C PHE A 540 3.25 2.63 6.33
N ILE A 541 3.88 3.12 7.40
CA ILE A 541 3.52 2.77 8.77
C ILE A 541 2.36 3.66 9.25
N ALA A 542 1.17 3.08 9.33
CA ALA A 542 -0.04 3.71 9.87
C ALA A 542 -0.46 3.06 11.19
N GLY A 543 -0.34 3.76 12.32
CA GLY A 543 -0.50 3.18 13.67
C GLY A 543 0.37 1.95 13.97
N GLY A 544 1.27 1.58 13.04
CA GLY A 544 2.02 0.33 13.00
C GLY A 544 1.91 -0.55 11.71
N PHE A 545 0.95 -0.37 10.77
CA PHE A 545 0.46 -1.39 9.78
C PHE A 545 0.29 -0.89 8.25
N LEU A 546 -0.17 -1.69 7.19
CA LEU A 546 0.48 -1.81 5.77
C LEU A 546 -0.30 -2.65 4.52
N VAL A 547 -0.39 -2.33 3.14
CA VAL A 547 -1.47 -2.68 1.98
C VAL A 547 -1.31 -3.44 0.50
N SER A 548 -2.33 -3.63 -0.49
CA SER A 548 -2.38 -4.00 -2.06
C SER A 548 -3.70 -4.61 -2.90
N ASN A 549 -3.89 -4.70 -4.32
CA ASN A 549 -5.01 -5.43 -5.23
C ASN A 549 -4.89 -5.73 -6.89
N CYS A 550 -5.90 -6.16 -7.83
CA CYS A 550 -5.75 -6.53 -9.39
C CYS A 550 -6.78 -6.62 -10.75
N GLY A 551 -7.67 -7.61 -11.25
CA GLY A 551 -8.37 -7.73 -12.68
C GLY A 551 -9.24 -9.04 -13.25
N VAL A 552 -9.72 -9.30 -14.58
CA VAL A 552 -10.88 -10.26 -15.21
C VAL A 552 -10.81 -11.26 -16.55
N ARG A 553 -11.59 -12.43 -16.81
CA ARG A 553 -11.91 -13.39 -18.07
C ARG A 553 -13.24 -14.34 -18.13
N LEU A 554 -13.68 -15.04 -19.25
CA LEU A 554 -14.70 -16.21 -19.41
C LEU A 554 -14.43 -17.45 -20.41
N ILE A 555 -14.98 -18.67 -20.15
CA ILE A 555 -14.90 -19.99 -20.91
C ILE A 555 -16.26 -20.77 -21.01
N ALA A 556 -16.44 -21.70 -21.98
CA ALA A 556 -17.57 -22.64 -22.13
C ALA A 556 -17.22 -24.15 -22.08
N THR A 557 -18.23 -25.01 -21.90
CA THR A 557 -18.16 -26.49 -21.94
C THR A 557 -19.38 -27.10 -22.68
N ASN A 558 -19.34 -28.40 -22.99
CA ASN A 558 -20.46 -29.20 -23.50
C ASN A 558 -21.27 -29.91 -22.40
N LEU A 559 -21.05 -29.58 -21.12
CA LEU A 559 -21.69 -30.25 -20.00
C LEU A 559 -23.04 -29.62 -19.65
N GLN A 560 -23.99 -30.44 -19.22
CA GLN A 560 -25.29 -30.00 -18.71
C GLN A 560 -25.21 -29.73 -17.20
N SER A 561 -25.89 -28.68 -16.74
CA SER A 561 -25.91 -28.34 -15.31
C SER A 561 -26.56 -29.43 -14.45
N LYS A 562 -27.46 -30.24 -15.03
CA LYS A 562 -28.04 -31.45 -14.40
C LYS A 562 -27.00 -32.51 -14.03
N GLU A 563 -25.91 -32.61 -14.81
CA GLU A 563 -24.78 -33.50 -14.53
C GLU A 563 -23.91 -32.89 -13.42
N ILE A 564 -23.50 -31.63 -13.61
CA ILE A 564 -22.65 -30.91 -12.66
C ILE A 564 -23.27 -30.81 -11.27
N LYS A 565 -24.58 -30.58 -11.15
CA LYS A 565 -25.28 -30.45 -9.86
C LYS A 565 -25.12 -31.68 -8.94
N LYS A 566 -24.80 -32.88 -9.48
CA LYS A 566 -24.46 -34.08 -8.70
C LYS A 566 -23.03 -34.08 -8.15
N HIS A 567 -22.08 -33.46 -8.86
CA HIS A 567 -20.65 -33.49 -8.55
C HIS A 567 -20.09 -32.15 -8.02
N LEU A 568 -20.93 -31.10 -8.00
CA LEU A 568 -20.58 -29.71 -7.73
C LEU A 568 -19.74 -29.52 -6.47
N ASP A 569 -20.11 -30.12 -5.34
CA ASP A 569 -19.34 -29.96 -4.09
C ASP A 569 -17.94 -30.59 -4.16
N SER A 570 -17.77 -31.67 -4.93
CA SER A 570 -16.46 -32.27 -5.23
C SER A 570 -15.65 -31.41 -6.20
N ILE A 571 -16.30 -30.84 -7.22
CA ILE A 571 -15.69 -29.92 -8.18
C ILE A 571 -15.15 -28.68 -7.47
N MET A 572 -15.96 -28.03 -6.62
CA MET A 572 -15.52 -26.84 -5.89
C MET A 572 -14.39 -27.15 -4.90
N ARG A 573 -14.42 -28.31 -4.22
CA ARG A 573 -13.29 -28.78 -3.38
C ARG A 573 -12.00 -28.98 -4.20
N ALA A 574 -12.09 -29.57 -5.39
CA ALA A 574 -10.93 -29.78 -6.24
C ALA A 574 -10.38 -28.45 -6.81
N LEU A 575 -11.25 -27.52 -7.21
CA LEU A 575 -10.85 -26.17 -7.64
C LEU A 575 -10.12 -25.43 -6.51
N LEU A 576 -10.64 -25.48 -5.28
CA LEU A 576 -10.01 -24.87 -4.09
C LEU A 576 -8.60 -25.41 -3.82
N LEU A 577 -8.32 -26.67 -4.15
CA LEU A 577 -7.00 -27.30 -4.01
C LEU A 577 -6.06 -26.96 -5.16
N ASN A 578 -6.54 -27.10 -6.40
CA ASN A 578 -5.70 -27.08 -7.61
C ASN A 578 -5.44 -25.67 -8.18
N VAL A 579 -6.36 -24.72 -7.98
CA VAL A 579 -6.28 -23.37 -8.54
C VAL A 579 -5.80 -22.40 -7.44
N PRO A 580 -4.60 -21.79 -7.56
CA PRO A 580 -4.08 -20.89 -6.53
C PRO A 580 -4.90 -19.60 -6.41
N ALA A 581 -5.41 -19.31 -5.22
CA ALA A 581 -6.23 -18.13 -4.94
C ALA A 581 -5.88 -17.54 -3.56
N GLY A 582 -6.12 -16.24 -3.36
CA GLY A 582 -5.81 -15.51 -2.13
C GLY A 582 -4.53 -14.68 -2.21
N VAL A 583 -4.35 -13.78 -1.24
CA VAL A 583 -3.18 -12.89 -1.16
C VAL A 583 -1.93 -13.69 -0.79
N GLY A 584 -0.82 -13.45 -1.50
CA GLY A 584 0.45 -14.17 -1.27
C GLY A 584 0.45 -15.63 -1.75
N SER A 585 -0.60 -16.10 -2.42
CA SER A 585 -0.59 -17.39 -3.11
C SER A 585 0.38 -17.34 -4.29
N THR A 586 1.36 -18.24 -4.29
CA THR A 586 2.27 -18.47 -5.41
C THR A 586 1.78 -19.64 -6.26
N SER A 587 2.19 -19.69 -7.53
CA SER A 587 1.93 -20.85 -8.40
C SER A 587 3.13 -21.81 -8.44
N LYS A 588 2.91 -23.00 -9.02
CA LYS A 588 3.99 -23.97 -9.29
C LYS A 588 4.89 -23.58 -10.46
N ILE A 589 4.55 -22.52 -11.20
CA ILE A 589 5.28 -22.05 -12.38
C ILE A 589 6.35 -21.06 -11.92
N LYS A 590 7.59 -21.53 -11.76
CA LYS A 590 8.76 -20.67 -11.49
C LYS A 590 9.46 -20.32 -12.80
N LEU A 591 9.63 -19.03 -13.09
CA LEU A 591 10.28 -18.56 -14.32
C LEU A 591 11.54 -17.74 -14.01
N SER A 592 12.61 -17.98 -14.77
CA SER A 592 13.74 -17.06 -14.82
C SER A 592 13.33 -15.75 -15.49
N LYS A 593 14.05 -14.65 -15.23
CA LYS A 593 13.77 -13.33 -15.84
C LYS A 593 13.71 -13.38 -17.37
N SER A 594 14.55 -14.19 -18.01
CA SER A 594 14.51 -14.42 -19.46
C SER A 594 13.21 -15.09 -19.91
N LYS A 595 12.73 -16.11 -19.18
CA LYS A 595 11.43 -16.75 -19.46
C LYS A 595 10.24 -15.86 -19.12
N MET A 596 10.34 -14.95 -18.15
CA MET A 596 9.32 -13.93 -17.94
C MET A 596 9.29 -12.90 -19.09
N LYS A 597 10.43 -12.54 -19.70
CA LYS A 597 10.44 -11.72 -20.94
C LYS A 597 9.68 -12.37 -22.09
N GLU A 598 9.69 -13.70 -22.20
CA GLU A 598 8.86 -14.43 -23.17
C GLU A 598 7.35 -14.26 -22.85
N VAL A 599 6.94 -14.39 -21.58
CA VAL A 599 5.55 -14.13 -21.14
C VAL A 599 5.13 -12.69 -21.49
N LEU A 600 5.97 -11.69 -21.18
CA LEU A 600 5.67 -10.28 -21.42
C LEU A 600 5.55 -9.94 -22.92
N ARG A 601 6.31 -10.60 -23.81
CA ARG A 601 6.20 -10.40 -25.27
C ARG A 601 5.03 -11.14 -25.90
N LEU A 602 4.71 -12.35 -25.41
CA LEU A 602 3.83 -13.30 -26.11
C LEU A 602 2.46 -13.49 -25.45
N GLY A 603 2.28 -13.08 -24.20
CA GLY A 603 1.02 -13.18 -23.46
C GLY A 603 0.45 -14.60 -23.42
N ALA A 604 -0.84 -14.74 -23.76
CA ALA A 604 -1.49 -16.05 -23.80
C ALA A 604 -0.84 -17.04 -24.77
N LYS A 605 -0.16 -16.57 -25.83
CA LYS A 605 0.56 -17.44 -26.77
C LYS A 605 1.70 -18.19 -26.09
N TRP A 606 2.36 -17.58 -25.10
CA TRP A 606 3.33 -18.29 -24.27
C TRP A 606 2.65 -19.39 -23.45
N ALA A 607 1.52 -19.09 -22.79
CA ALA A 607 0.81 -20.08 -21.97
C ALA A 607 0.35 -21.29 -22.79
N VAL A 608 -0.23 -21.06 -23.98
CA VAL A 608 -0.61 -22.12 -24.93
C VAL A 608 0.61 -22.92 -25.40
N SER A 609 1.73 -22.26 -25.74
CA SER A 609 3.00 -22.94 -26.10
C SER A 609 3.61 -23.80 -24.98
N ARG A 610 3.12 -23.65 -23.74
CA ARG A 610 3.50 -24.44 -22.55
C ARG A 610 2.42 -25.46 -22.13
N GLY A 611 1.42 -25.71 -22.98
CA GLY A 611 0.35 -26.68 -22.73
C GLY A 611 -0.78 -26.19 -21.82
N TYR A 612 -0.87 -24.88 -21.56
CA TYR A 612 -1.97 -24.27 -20.79
C TYR A 612 -3.07 -23.74 -21.72
N GLY A 613 -3.61 -24.58 -22.60
CA GLY A 613 -4.64 -24.19 -23.56
C GLY A 613 -4.54 -24.93 -24.88
N LYS A 614 -5.51 -24.66 -25.75
CA LYS A 614 -5.50 -25.06 -27.16
C LYS A 614 -4.98 -23.92 -28.04
N LYS A 615 -4.58 -24.20 -29.28
CA LYS A 615 -4.10 -23.14 -30.22
C LYS A 615 -5.24 -22.18 -30.57
N GLU A 616 -6.45 -22.71 -30.66
CA GLU A 616 -7.69 -22.04 -31.03
C GLU A 616 -8.16 -21.08 -29.94
N ASP A 617 -7.76 -21.28 -28.67
CA ASP A 617 -8.05 -20.36 -27.57
C ASP A 617 -7.60 -18.93 -27.90
N LEU A 618 -6.50 -18.79 -28.64
CA LEU A 618 -5.93 -17.51 -29.03
C LEU A 618 -6.83 -16.70 -29.96
N GLU A 619 -7.64 -17.37 -30.79
CA GLU A 619 -8.64 -16.71 -31.65
C GLU A 619 -9.87 -16.23 -30.86
N HIS A 620 -9.97 -16.63 -29.60
CA HIS A 620 -11.05 -16.32 -28.66
C HIS A 620 -10.56 -15.40 -27.52
N ILE A 621 -9.49 -14.63 -27.73
CA ILE A 621 -8.99 -13.62 -26.79
C ILE A 621 -8.87 -12.27 -27.51
N GLU A 622 -9.19 -11.18 -26.80
CA GLU A 622 -8.99 -9.81 -27.26
C GLU A 622 -7.54 -9.57 -27.71
N SER A 623 -7.34 -8.99 -28.90
CA SER A 623 -6.02 -8.83 -29.53
C SER A 623 -5.21 -10.15 -29.59
N PHE A 624 -5.89 -11.28 -29.77
CA PHE A 624 -5.31 -12.63 -29.84
C PHE A 624 -4.44 -13.02 -28.62
N GLY A 625 -4.74 -12.41 -27.46
CA GLY A 625 -4.01 -12.60 -26.21
C GLY A 625 -2.56 -12.13 -26.22
N GLN A 626 -2.18 -11.32 -27.22
CA GLN A 626 -0.86 -10.72 -27.35
C GLN A 626 -0.96 -9.33 -27.98
N LEU A 627 -0.67 -8.29 -27.19
CA LEU A 627 -0.46 -6.95 -27.69
C LEU A 627 0.97 -6.84 -28.26
N PRO A 628 1.13 -6.37 -29.52
CA PRO A 628 2.41 -6.48 -30.24
C PRO A 628 3.46 -5.47 -29.77
N PHE A 629 3.04 -4.33 -29.23
CA PHE A 629 3.93 -3.25 -28.78
C PHE A 629 4.51 -3.47 -27.38
N ALA A 630 4.40 -4.69 -26.82
CA ALA A 630 4.91 -4.99 -25.49
C ALA A 630 6.44 -4.96 -25.44
N ASP A 631 6.99 -4.00 -24.70
CA ASP A 631 8.43 -3.92 -24.42
C ASP A 631 8.72 -4.37 -22.98
N PRO A 632 9.35 -5.55 -22.78
CA PRO A 632 9.80 -5.99 -21.47
C PRO A 632 10.98 -5.18 -20.91
N GLU A 633 11.74 -4.47 -21.74
CA GLU A 633 12.87 -3.64 -21.27
C GLU A 633 12.36 -2.33 -20.64
N ALA A 634 11.17 -1.86 -21.04
CA ALA A 634 10.42 -0.80 -20.37
C ALA A 634 9.76 -1.23 -19.03
N VAL A 635 9.71 -2.52 -18.73
CA VAL A 635 9.19 -3.04 -17.45
C VAL A 635 10.33 -3.06 -16.42
N SER A 636 10.11 -2.48 -15.24
CA SER A 636 11.14 -2.39 -14.20
C SER A 636 11.51 -3.77 -13.63
N ASN A 637 12.77 -3.94 -13.20
CA ASN A 637 13.24 -5.17 -12.53
C ASN A 637 12.30 -5.63 -11.40
N GLU A 638 11.71 -4.67 -10.69
CA GLU A 638 10.77 -4.93 -9.61
C GLU A 638 9.43 -5.48 -10.08
N ALA A 639 8.89 -4.95 -11.18
CA ALA A 639 7.67 -5.48 -11.76
C ALA A 639 7.85 -6.97 -12.18
N TYR A 640 9.05 -7.37 -12.63
CA TYR A 640 9.40 -8.79 -12.78
C TYR A 640 9.44 -9.54 -11.44
N GLU A 641 10.13 -9.01 -10.43
CA GLU A 641 10.27 -9.62 -9.10
C GLU A 641 8.90 -9.86 -8.45
N ARG A 642 7.99 -8.88 -8.51
CA ARG A 642 6.60 -8.98 -8.02
C ARG A 642 5.71 -9.88 -8.88
N GLY A 643 6.07 -10.12 -10.15
CA GLY A 643 5.29 -10.94 -11.09
C GLY A 643 5.74 -12.39 -11.25
N SER A 644 6.98 -12.72 -10.87
CA SER A 644 7.61 -14.04 -11.11
C SER A 644 6.83 -15.20 -10.49
N ASP A 645 6.31 -14.99 -9.28
CA ASP A 645 5.70 -16.00 -8.43
C ASP A 645 4.16 -16.02 -8.49
N GLU A 646 3.53 -14.94 -8.98
CA GLU A 646 2.07 -14.77 -9.05
C GLU A 646 1.45 -15.24 -10.38
N LEU A 647 2.24 -15.74 -11.34
CA LEU A 647 1.74 -16.14 -12.65
C LEU A 647 0.96 -17.46 -12.58
N GLY A 648 -0.33 -17.44 -12.91
CA GLY A 648 -1.25 -18.55 -12.69
C GLY A 648 -1.92 -18.50 -11.30
N THR A 649 -2.31 -17.31 -10.85
CA THR A 649 -2.96 -17.08 -9.54
C THR A 649 -4.18 -16.17 -9.64
N VAL A 650 -5.25 -16.49 -8.91
CA VAL A 650 -6.48 -15.67 -8.87
C VAL A 650 -6.25 -14.38 -8.08
N GLY A 651 -5.45 -14.39 -7.01
CA GLY A 651 -5.35 -13.26 -6.09
C GLY A 651 -6.60 -13.11 -5.21
N SER A 652 -6.97 -11.87 -4.86
CA SER A 652 -8.04 -11.56 -3.89
C SER A 652 -8.89 -10.35 -4.32
N GLY A 653 -9.76 -9.84 -3.43
CA GLY A 653 -10.72 -8.78 -3.75
C GLY A 653 -11.87 -9.30 -4.62
N ASN A 654 -12.18 -8.60 -5.71
CA ASN A 654 -13.26 -8.99 -6.62
C ASN A 654 -12.93 -10.24 -7.45
N HIS A 655 -11.66 -10.60 -7.63
CA HIS A 655 -11.21 -11.78 -8.41
C HIS A 655 -11.83 -13.11 -7.95
N PHE A 656 -12.17 -14.00 -8.88
CA PHE A 656 -12.77 -15.32 -8.63
C PHE A 656 -12.53 -16.29 -9.79
N VAL A 657 -12.81 -17.57 -9.58
CA VAL A 657 -13.20 -18.51 -10.66
C VAL A 657 -14.62 -18.97 -10.36
N GLU A 658 -15.50 -19.03 -11.35
CA GLU A 658 -16.91 -19.37 -11.13
C GLU A 658 -17.45 -20.32 -12.19
N ILE A 659 -18.04 -21.43 -11.73
CA ILE A 659 -18.82 -22.34 -12.56
C ILE A 659 -20.24 -21.78 -12.66
N GLN A 660 -20.78 -21.66 -13.88
CA GLN A 660 -22.08 -21.05 -14.16
C GLN A 660 -22.93 -21.94 -15.08
N GLU A 661 -24.25 -21.77 -15.09
CA GLU A 661 -25.16 -22.33 -16.10
C GLU A 661 -25.78 -21.25 -16.99
N VAL A 662 -25.98 -21.52 -18.28
CA VAL A 662 -26.78 -20.69 -19.18
C VAL A 662 -28.24 -20.81 -18.78
N GLU A 663 -28.77 -19.80 -18.08
CA GLU A 663 -30.15 -19.81 -17.58
C GLU A 663 -31.15 -19.26 -18.62
N GLU A 664 -30.76 -18.20 -19.32
CA GLU A 664 -31.58 -17.52 -20.32
C GLU A 664 -30.75 -17.18 -21.55
N ILE A 665 -31.40 -17.25 -22.71
CA ILE A 665 -30.85 -16.91 -24.01
C ILE A 665 -31.75 -15.83 -24.58
N PHE A 666 -31.19 -14.65 -24.86
CA PHE A 666 -31.91 -13.51 -25.39
C PHE A 666 -31.91 -13.49 -26.93
N ASP A 667 -30.82 -13.96 -27.54
CA ASP A 667 -30.72 -14.12 -29.00
C ASP A 667 -30.49 -15.59 -29.34
N HIS A 668 -31.57 -16.31 -29.64
CA HIS A 668 -31.52 -17.73 -30.01
C HIS A 668 -30.77 -18.01 -31.31
N LYS A 669 -30.64 -17.03 -32.22
CA LYS A 669 -29.92 -17.22 -33.50
C LYS A 669 -28.41 -17.19 -33.25
N VAL A 670 -27.92 -16.14 -32.59
CA VAL A 670 -26.51 -16.00 -32.21
C VAL A 670 -26.10 -17.11 -31.23
N ALA A 671 -26.94 -17.41 -30.23
CA ALA A 671 -26.66 -18.50 -29.29
C ALA A 671 -26.51 -19.86 -29.99
N LYS A 672 -27.43 -20.24 -30.89
CA LYS A 672 -27.33 -21.49 -31.64
C LYS A 672 -26.06 -21.56 -32.49
N LEU A 673 -25.70 -20.46 -33.17
CA LEU A 673 -24.50 -20.38 -34.01
C LEU A 673 -23.20 -20.43 -33.19
N LEU A 674 -23.20 -19.89 -31.97
CA LEU A 674 -22.07 -19.96 -31.05
C LEU A 674 -22.06 -21.22 -30.16
N GLY A 675 -22.92 -22.21 -30.44
CA GLY A 675 -22.97 -23.48 -29.71
C GLY A 675 -23.49 -23.36 -28.28
N PHE A 676 -24.35 -22.38 -28.01
CA PHE A 676 -24.94 -22.12 -26.71
C PHE A 676 -26.37 -22.65 -26.57
N TYR A 677 -26.65 -23.31 -25.44
CA TYR A 677 -27.97 -23.86 -25.11
C TYR A 677 -28.30 -23.72 -23.62
N LYS A 678 -29.59 -23.68 -23.28
CA LYS A 678 -30.06 -23.53 -21.89
C LYS A 678 -29.63 -24.76 -21.07
N GLY A 679 -29.05 -24.51 -19.89
CA GLY A 679 -28.46 -25.53 -19.01
C GLY A 679 -26.99 -25.85 -19.28
N GLN A 680 -26.37 -25.31 -20.34
CA GLN A 680 -24.94 -25.47 -20.60
C GLN A 680 -24.08 -24.89 -19.48
N VAL A 681 -22.95 -25.54 -19.17
CA VAL A 681 -22.04 -25.12 -18.11
C VAL A 681 -20.88 -24.27 -18.67
N MET A 682 -20.56 -23.21 -17.94
CA MET A 682 -19.56 -22.19 -18.29
C MET A 682 -18.56 -22.00 -17.13
N ILE A 683 -17.38 -21.45 -17.41
CA ILE A 683 -16.34 -21.17 -16.39
C ILE A 683 -15.86 -19.72 -16.54
N MET A 684 -16.19 -18.84 -15.60
CA MET A 684 -15.67 -17.47 -15.53
C MET A 684 -14.38 -17.42 -14.70
N VAL A 685 -13.41 -16.57 -15.07
CA VAL A 685 -12.08 -16.47 -14.44
C VAL A 685 -11.72 -15.00 -14.24
N HIS A 686 -12.24 -14.39 -13.19
CA HIS A 686 -11.98 -13.02 -12.83
C HIS A 686 -10.54 -12.93 -12.20
N SER A 687 -9.47 -12.70 -12.97
CA SER A 687 -8.09 -12.39 -12.46
C SER A 687 -7.28 -11.47 -13.41
N GLY A 688 -6.31 -10.71 -12.91
CA GLY A 688 -5.63 -9.63 -13.64
C GLY A 688 -4.10 -9.76 -13.77
N SER A 689 -3.42 -8.61 -13.91
CA SER A 689 -1.96 -8.49 -14.09
C SER A 689 -1.13 -8.71 -12.82
N ARG A 690 -1.78 -9.05 -11.69
CA ARG A 690 -1.16 -9.29 -10.38
C ARG A 690 -0.24 -8.13 -9.95
N GLY A 691 0.75 -8.38 -9.08
CA GLY A 691 1.69 -7.35 -8.60
C GLY A 691 2.52 -6.68 -9.70
N LEU A 692 2.73 -7.33 -10.85
CA LEU A 692 3.50 -6.80 -11.97
C LEU A 692 2.84 -5.56 -12.59
N GLY A 693 1.56 -5.64 -12.96
CA GLY A 693 0.87 -4.50 -13.60
C GLY A 693 0.64 -3.33 -12.64
N HIS A 694 0.40 -3.62 -11.36
CA HIS A 694 0.38 -2.60 -10.31
C HIS A 694 1.69 -1.82 -10.25
N GLN A 695 2.84 -2.51 -10.37
CA GLN A 695 4.13 -1.84 -10.33
C GLN A 695 4.43 -1.05 -11.62
N VAL A 696 4.02 -1.56 -12.79
CA VAL A 696 4.10 -0.79 -14.04
C VAL A 696 3.31 0.52 -13.95
N ALA A 697 2.09 0.50 -13.42
CA ALA A 697 1.32 1.74 -13.19
C ALA A 697 2.07 2.70 -12.25
N THR A 698 2.63 2.19 -11.15
CA THR A 698 3.43 2.95 -10.19
C THR A 698 4.63 3.65 -10.80
N ASP A 699 5.44 2.92 -11.54
CA ASP A 699 6.69 3.45 -12.09
C ASP A 699 6.38 4.54 -13.13
N TYR A 700 5.32 4.35 -13.92
CA TYR A 700 4.97 5.29 -14.97
C TYR A 700 4.11 6.49 -14.54
N ILE A 701 3.40 6.49 -13.39
CA ILE A 701 2.85 7.76 -12.87
C ILE A 701 3.97 8.72 -12.43
N LYS A 702 5.04 8.20 -11.81
CA LYS A 702 6.23 9.01 -11.43
C LYS A 702 6.93 9.61 -12.66
N VAL A 703 6.87 8.92 -13.80
CA VAL A 703 7.33 9.41 -15.10
C VAL A 703 6.34 10.42 -15.69
N ALA A 704 5.05 10.11 -15.67
CA ALA A 704 3.97 10.94 -16.22
C ALA A 704 3.91 12.32 -15.57
N LEU A 705 4.01 12.43 -14.24
CA LEU A 705 4.04 13.72 -13.53
C LEU A 705 5.21 14.61 -14.02
N LYS A 706 6.41 14.03 -14.17
CA LYS A 706 7.59 14.76 -14.68
C LYS A 706 7.43 15.14 -16.15
N ALA A 707 6.85 14.26 -16.96
CA ALA A 707 6.57 14.48 -18.36
C ALA A 707 5.49 15.56 -18.57
N SER A 708 4.44 15.60 -17.73
CA SER A 708 3.42 16.66 -17.74
C SER A 708 4.07 18.04 -17.62
N HIS A 709 4.96 18.24 -16.64
CA HIS A 709 5.73 19.49 -16.53
C HIS A 709 6.63 19.74 -17.75
N LYS A 710 7.39 18.72 -18.20
CA LYS A 710 8.30 18.82 -19.35
C LYS A 710 7.60 19.28 -20.63
N TYR A 711 6.41 18.76 -20.90
CA TYR A 711 5.58 19.07 -22.08
C TYR A 711 4.52 20.16 -21.82
N ARG A 712 4.60 20.85 -20.67
CA ARG A 712 3.71 21.95 -20.27
C ARG A 712 2.21 21.57 -20.29
N ILE A 713 1.92 20.33 -19.92
CA ILE A 713 0.55 19.83 -19.78
C ILE A 713 -0.03 20.35 -18.47
N ASP A 714 -1.12 21.09 -18.59
CA ASP A 714 -1.94 21.55 -17.47
C ASP A 714 -2.79 20.38 -16.96
N LEU A 715 -2.56 19.94 -15.73
CA LEU A 715 -3.30 18.86 -15.08
C LEU A 715 -4.37 19.45 -14.15
N PRO A 716 -5.67 19.19 -14.38
CA PRO A 716 -6.73 19.63 -13.46
C PRO A 716 -6.72 18.84 -12.14
N ASP A 717 -6.01 17.71 -12.12
CA ASP A 717 -5.86 16.78 -11.01
C ASP A 717 -4.52 16.04 -11.18
N PRO A 718 -3.61 16.03 -10.19
CA PRO A 718 -2.39 15.22 -10.24
C PRO A 718 -2.65 13.73 -10.44
N GLU A 719 -3.81 13.21 -10.03
CA GLU A 719 -4.17 11.81 -10.23
C GLU A 719 -4.34 11.44 -11.72
N LEU A 720 -4.62 12.42 -12.58
CA LEU A 720 -4.71 12.27 -14.04
C LEU A 720 -3.36 12.35 -14.79
N ALA A 721 -2.23 12.39 -14.06
CA ALA A 721 -0.86 12.47 -14.58
C ALA A 721 -0.66 11.77 -15.94
N CYS A 722 -0.13 12.50 -16.93
CA CYS A 722 -0.06 12.02 -18.30
C CYS A 722 1.17 12.54 -19.07
N MET A 723 1.35 12.05 -20.29
CA MET A 723 2.44 12.43 -21.19
C MET A 723 2.00 12.25 -22.64
N PRO A 724 2.52 13.02 -23.63
CA PRO A 724 2.17 12.82 -25.03
C PRO A 724 2.54 11.39 -25.45
N LEU A 725 1.64 10.67 -26.14
CA LEU A 725 1.89 9.26 -26.47
C LEU A 725 3.18 9.09 -27.31
N ASN A 726 3.43 10.02 -28.23
CA ASN A 726 4.59 10.00 -29.11
C ASN A 726 5.90 10.45 -28.43
N SER A 727 5.89 10.74 -27.12
CA SER A 727 7.10 11.09 -26.38
C SER A 727 7.92 9.83 -26.01
N PRO A 728 9.24 9.95 -25.76
CA PRO A 728 10.06 8.84 -25.28
C PRO A 728 9.57 8.23 -23.95
N GLU A 729 8.90 9.04 -23.12
CA GLU A 729 8.24 8.61 -21.89
C GLU A 729 6.92 7.88 -22.20
N GLY A 730 6.09 8.43 -23.10
CA GLY A 730 4.82 7.85 -23.53
C GLY A 730 4.97 6.50 -24.21
N GLN A 731 5.93 6.37 -25.13
CA GLN A 731 6.26 5.10 -25.80
C GLN A 731 6.79 4.04 -24.83
N LYS A 732 7.55 4.43 -23.79
CA LYS A 732 7.98 3.50 -22.74
C LYS A 732 6.83 3.04 -21.86
N TYR A 733 5.94 3.93 -21.44
CA TYR A 733 4.74 3.50 -20.70
C TYR A 733 3.86 2.60 -21.57
N TRP A 734 3.65 2.96 -22.83
CA TRP A 734 2.93 2.14 -23.80
C TRP A 734 3.53 0.74 -23.89
N GLY A 735 4.86 0.63 -24.04
CA GLY A 735 5.57 -0.65 -24.04
C GLY A 735 5.35 -1.49 -22.77
N ALA A 736 5.52 -0.88 -21.60
CA ALA A 736 5.36 -1.55 -20.31
C ALA A 736 3.90 -1.94 -20.00
N MET A 737 2.93 -1.11 -20.37
CA MET A 737 1.49 -1.37 -20.21
C MET A 737 1.06 -2.56 -21.08
N ASN A 738 1.50 -2.60 -22.35
CA ASN A 738 1.24 -3.75 -23.23
C ASN A 738 1.88 -5.04 -22.67
N ALA A 739 3.08 -4.96 -22.09
CA ALA A 739 3.72 -6.09 -21.41
C ALA A 739 2.93 -6.56 -20.16
N ALA A 740 2.42 -5.64 -19.33
CA ALA A 740 1.59 -5.97 -18.16
C ALA A 740 0.23 -6.59 -18.54
N ALA A 741 -0.38 -6.13 -19.64
CA ALA A 741 -1.58 -6.73 -20.20
C ALA A 741 -1.32 -8.12 -20.80
N ASN A 742 -0.18 -8.33 -21.46
CA ASN A 742 0.25 -9.67 -21.91
C ASN A 742 0.42 -10.64 -20.73
N TYR A 743 1.04 -10.21 -19.63
CA TYR A 743 1.08 -10.99 -18.39
C TYR A 743 -0.33 -11.35 -17.89
N ALA A 744 -1.28 -10.42 -17.91
CA ALA A 744 -2.65 -10.68 -17.51
C ALA A 744 -3.33 -11.73 -18.42
N PHE A 745 -3.20 -11.63 -19.74
CA PHE A 745 -3.69 -12.64 -20.68
C PHE A 745 -3.06 -14.03 -20.40
N ALA A 746 -1.76 -14.09 -20.13
CA ALA A 746 -1.08 -15.34 -19.77
C ALA A 746 -1.61 -15.93 -18.45
N ASN A 747 -1.75 -15.10 -17.41
CA ASN A 747 -2.27 -15.50 -16.10
C ASN A 747 -3.68 -16.11 -16.22
N ARG A 748 -4.57 -15.44 -16.96
CA ARG A 748 -5.95 -15.89 -17.18
C ARG A 748 -6.05 -17.15 -18.04
N GLN A 749 -5.18 -17.28 -19.02
CA GLN A 749 -5.06 -18.49 -19.85
C GLN A 749 -4.68 -19.72 -18.99
N ILE A 750 -3.67 -19.57 -18.13
CA ILE A 750 -3.24 -20.61 -17.17
C ILE A 750 -4.37 -20.99 -16.21
N LEU A 751 -5.01 -20.00 -15.57
CA LEU A 751 -6.10 -20.23 -14.62
C LEU A 751 -7.32 -20.90 -15.28
N GLY A 752 -7.68 -20.47 -16.48
CA GLY A 752 -8.79 -21.03 -17.25
C GLY A 752 -8.58 -22.50 -17.59
N TRP A 753 -7.38 -22.83 -18.10
CA TRP A 753 -6.99 -24.20 -18.35
C TRP A 753 -6.99 -25.06 -17.09
N GLN A 754 -6.32 -24.61 -16.01
CA GLN A 754 -6.27 -25.35 -14.74
C GLN A 754 -7.67 -25.61 -14.14
N SER A 755 -8.59 -24.65 -14.28
CA SER A 755 -9.97 -24.78 -13.81
C SER A 755 -10.74 -25.83 -14.62
N ALA A 756 -10.63 -25.78 -15.95
CA ALA A 756 -11.24 -26.76 -16.84
C ALA A 756 -10.65 -28.18 -16.68
N SER A 757 -9.32 -28.30 -16.55
CA SER A 757 -8.66 -29.59 -16.30
C SER A 757 -9.08 -30.19 -14.96
N THR A 758 -9.29 -29.35 -13.94
CA THR A 758 -9.79 -29.77 -12.63
C THR A 758 -11.24 -30.26 -12.71
N LEU A 759 -12.10 -29.53 -13.42
CA LEU A 759 -13.49 -29.94 -13.69
C LEU A 759 -13.54 -31.30 -14.40
N ALA A 760 -12.81 -31.45 -15.51
CA ALA A 760 -12.74 -32.68 -16.29
C ALA A 760 -12.27 -33.88 -15.44
N LYS A 761 -11.18 -33.71 -14.68
CA LYS A 761 -10.63 -34.77 -13.83
C LYS A 761 -11.59 -35.24 -12.74
N VAL A 762 -12.39 -34.36 -12.14
CA VAL A 762 -13.41 -34.75 -11.14
C VAL A 762 -14.56 -35.54 -11.76
N LEU A 763 -14.83 -35.35 -13.05
CA LEU A 763 -15.87 -36.06 -13.80
C LEU A 763 -15.37 -37.35 -14.47
N GLY A 764 -14.10 -37.73 -14.29
CA GLY A 764 -13.50 -38.86 -15.00
C GLY A 764 -13.37 -38.65 -16.51
N LYS A 765 -13.30 -37.39 -16.96
CA LYS A 765 -13.32 -36.95 -18.35
C LYS A 765 -12.01 -36.26 -18.76
N THR A 766 -11.72 -36.24 -20.06
CA THR A 766 -10.69 -35.38 -20.66
C THR A 766 -11.19 -33.94 -20.87
N ILE A 767 -10.28 -33.05 -21.27
CA ILE A 767 -10.60 -31.67 -21.69
C ILE A 767 -11.56 -31.64 -22.90
N ASP A 768 -11.47 -32.64 -23.77
CA ASP A 768 -12.29 -32.74 -24.99
C ASP A 768 -13.64 -33.39 -24.72
N ASP A 769 -13.72 -34.38 -23.81
CA ASP A 769 -14.97 -34.96 -23.31
C ASP A 769 -15.89 -33.97 -22.59
N ILE A 770 -15.33 -32.87 -22.06
CA ILE A 770 -16.10 -31.75 -21.50
C ILE A 770 -16.35 -30.65 -22.53
N GLY A 771 -15.88 -30.76 -23.77
CA GLY A 771 -16.05 -29.75 -24.82
C GLY A 771 -15.47 -28.38 -24.46
N TYR A 772 -14.28 -28.34 -23.84
CA TYR A 772 -13.62 -27.08 -23.48
C TYR A 772 -13.38 -26.18 -24.70
N ARG A 773 -13.84 -24.93 -24.59
CA ARG A 773 -13.57 -23.84 -25.53
C ARG A 773 -13.58 -22.49 -24.81
N VAL A 774 -12.56 -21.65 -24.99
CA VAL A 774 -12.62 -20.25 -24.56
C VAL A 774 -13.74 -19.53 -25.32
N VAL A 775 -14.61 -18.82 -24.60
CA VAL A 775 -15.60 -17.95 -25.24
C VAL A 775 -14.94 -16.62 -25.54
N TYR A 776 -14.54 -15.89 -24.50
CA TYR A 776 -13.80 -14.66 -24.69
C TYR A 776 -12.98 -14.26 -23.46
N ASP A 777 -11.99 -13.39 -23.67
CA ASP A 777 -11.16 -12.78 -22.66
C ASP A 777 -10.85 -11.36 -23.14
N HIS A 778 -11.09 -10.35 -22.30
CA HIS A 778 -10.79 -8.96 -22.58
C HIS A 778 -10.24 -8.26 -21.33
N ALA A 779 -9.54 -7.14 -21.53
CA ALA A 779 -9.20 -6.24 -20.44
C ALA A 779 -10.43 -5.38 -20.01
N HIS A 780 -10.27 -4.68 -18.88
CA HIS A 780 -11.17 -3.58 -18.48
C HIS A 780 -10.47 -2.32 -17.95
N ASN A 781 -9.14 -2.39 -17.78
CA ASN A 781 -8.24 -1.31 -17.38
C ASN A 781 -7.10 -1.32 -18.40
N ILE A 782 -7.22 -0.55 -19.49
CA ILE A 782 -6.27 -0.59 -20.62
C ILE A 782 -6.35 0.67 -21.49
N GLY A 783 -5.24 1.05 -22.13
CA GLY A 783 -5.23 1.94 -23.29
C GLY A 783 -5.11 1.16 -24.60
N LYS A 784 -5.82 1.53 -25.67
CA LYS A 784 -5.63 0.95 -27.01
C LYS A 784 -5.68 1.98 -28.13
N LEU A 785 -4.73 1.89 -29.06
CA LEU A 785 -4.77 2.61 -30.34
C LEU A 785 -5.78 1.93 -31.26
N GLU A 786 -6.82 2.67 -31.65
CA GLU A 786 -7.96 2.15 -32.41
C GLU A 786 -8.44 3.20 -33.42
N ALA A 787 -8.95 2.76 -34.57
CA ALA A 787 -9.54 3.65 -35.58
C ALA A 787 -11.00 3.97 -35.21
N HIS A 788 -11.33 5.25 -35.08
CA HIS A 788 -12.67 5.74 -34.74
C HIS A 788 -13.05 6.95 -35.61
N LYS A 789 -14.35 7.19 -35.81
CA LYS A 789 -14.83 8.37 -36.54
C LYS A 789 -14.93 9.58 -35.62
N VAL A 790 -14.14 10.61 -35.91
CA VAL A 790 -14.01 11.83 -35.12
C VAL A 790 -14.30 13.03 -36.02
N GLY A 791 -15.37 13.77 -35.72
CA GLY A 791 -15.82 14.88 -36.57
C GLY A 791 -16.12 14.45 -38.02
N GLY A 792 -16.64 13.23 -38.20
CA GLY A 792 -16.92 12.62 -39.51
C GLY A 792 -15.71 12.03 -40.25
N LYS A 793 -14.48 12.29 -39.81
CA LYS A 793 -13.25 11.73 -40.39
C LYS A 793 -12.76 10.53 -39.59
N GLU A 794 -12.17 9.54 -40.26
CA GLU A 794 -11.51 8.43 -39.56
C GLU A 794 -10.18 8.90 -38.96
N LYS A 795 -9.95 8.57 -37.68
CA LYS A 795 -8.73 8.91 -36.94
C LYS A 795 -8.28 7.73 -36.07
N THR A 796 -6.98 7.53 -35.96
CA THR A 796 -6.40 6.61 -34.97
C THR A 796 -6.27 7.32 -33.63
N VAL A 797 -6.99 6.86 -32.61
CA VAL A 797 -7.03 7.45 -31.27
C VAL A 797 -6.63 6.44 -30.21
N LEU A 798 -6.00 6.90 -29.12
CA LEU A 798 -5.72 6.11 -27.94
C LEU A 798 -6.92 6.14 -27.00
N VAL A 799 -7.73 5.09 -27.02
CA VAL A 799 -8.89 4.90 -26.13
C VAL A 799 -8.41 4.34 -24.78
N HIS A 800 -8.49 5.17 -23.74
CA HIS A 800 -8.31 4.77 -22.35
C HIS A 800 -9.63 4.21 -21.83
N ARG A 801 -9.59 3.04 -21.20
CA ARG A 801 -10.74 2.37 -20.58
C ARG A 801 -10.39 1.97 -19.15
N LYS A 802 -11.26 2.27 -18.19
CA LYS A 802 -11.04 2.01 -16.76
C LYS A 802 -12.32 1.54 -16.10
N GLY A 803 -12.37 0.26 -15.72
CA GLY A 803 -13.63 -0.45 -15.52
C GLY A 803 -14.55 -0.32 -16.74
N ALA A 804 -14.02 -0.45 -17.95
CA ALA A 804 -14.79 -0.38 -19.19
C ALA A 804 -14.22 -1.34 -20.24
N THR A 805 -15.07 -1.97 -21.03
CA THR A 805 -14.75 -3.13 -21.88
C THR A 805 -14.95 -2.83 -23.36
N ARG A 806 -14.03 -3.27 -24.23
CA ARG A 806 -14.18 -3.11 -25.67
C ARG A 806 -15.33 -3.96 -26.23
N ALA A 807 -16.15 -3.35 -27.07
CA ALA A 807 -17.44 -3.83 -27.54
C ALA A 807 -17.63 -3.51 -29.03
N PHE A 808 -16.67 -3.88 -29.88
CA PHE A 808 -16.74 -3.61 -31.32
C PHE A 808 -17.95 -4.28 -32.01
N PRO A 809 -18.51 -3.66 -33.06
CA PRO A 809 -19.76 -4.09 -33.71
C PRO A 809 -19.56 -5.27 -34.68
N PRO A 810 -20.66 -5.81 -35.25
CA PRO A 810 -20.58 -6.69 -36.41
C PRO A 810 -19.70 -6.14 -37.54
N ASN A 811 -19.08 -7.04 -38.28
CA ASN A 811 -18.20 -6.82 -39.44
C ASN A 811 -16.91 -6.03 -39.17
N HIS A 812 -16.66 -5.54 -37.96
CA HIS A 812 -15.44 -4.83 -37.62
C HIS A 812 -14.20 -5.75 -37.73
N PRO A 813 -13.09 -5.33 -38.38
CA PRO A 813 -11.99 -6.23 -38.75
C PRO A 813 -11.26 -6.82 -37.54
N GLU A 814 -11.07 -6.04 -36.47
CA GLU A 814 -10.47 -6.50 -35.21
C GLU A 814 -11.32 -7.50 -34.40
N VAL A 815 -12.58 -7.72 -34.77
CA VAL A 815 -13.38 -8.80 -34.17
C VAL A 815 -12.89 -10.13 -34.77
N PRO A 816 -12.51 -11.13 -33.94
CA PRO A 816 -12.01 -12.40 -34.45
C PRO A 816 -13.02 -13.10 -35.37
N PRO A 817 -12.56 -13.89 -36.35
CA PRO A 817 -13.43 -14.43 -37.41
C PRO A 817 -14.70 -15.13 -36.90
N ALA A 818 -14.59 -15.94 -35.84
CA ALA A 818 -15.70 -16.66 -35.22
C ALA A 818 -16.84 -15.75 -34.68
N TYR A 819 -16.56 -14.48 -34.40
CA TYR A 819 -17.50 -13.53 -33.84
C TYR A 819 -17.85 -12.37 -34.78
N ARG A 820 -17.12 -12.22 -35.89
CA ARG A 820 -17.19 -11.04 -36.76
C ARG A 820 -18.61 -10.75 -37.27
N VAL A 821 -19.41 -11.77 -37.58
CA VAL A 821 -20.79 -11.61 -38.08
C VAL A 821 -21.75 -11.09 -36.99
N PHE A 822 -21.41 -11.22 -35.70
CA PHE A 822 -22.31 -10.91 -34.57
C PHE A 822 -21.86 -9.71 -33.72
N GLY A 823 -20.56 -9.37 -33.77
CA GLY A 823 -19.92 -8.36 -32.93
C GLY A 823 -19.03 -8.97 -31.84
N GLN A 824 -18.15 -8.15 -31.27
CA GLN A 824 -17.20 -8.57 -30.23
C GLN A 824 -17.94 -9.06 -28.99
N PRO A 825 -17.63 -10.25 -28.43
CA PRO A 825 -18.22 -10.66 -27.17
C PRO A 825 -17.78 -9.76 -26.01
N VAL A 826 -18.73 -9.39 -25.16
CA VAL A 826 -18.54 -8.55 -23.97
C VAL A 826 -18.98 -9.35 -22.76
N ILE A 827 -18.09 -9.54 -21.79
CA ILE A 827 -18.35 -10.33 -20.58
C ILE A 827 -18.53 -9.38 -19.42
N ILE A 828 -19.72 -9.39 -18.84
CA ILE A 828 -20.03 -8.61 -17.64
C ILE A 828 -20.10 -9.60 -16.47
N PRO A 829 -19.01 -9.75 -15.68
CA PRO A 829 -19.06 -10.45 -14.41
C PRO A 829 -20.11 -9.83 -13.48
N GLY A 830 -20.99 -10.68 -12.95
CA GLY A 830 -21.73 -10.40 -11.74
C GLY A 830 -20.90 -10.69 -10.48
N ASP A 831 -21.50 -10.39 -9.35
CA ASP A 831 -20.96 -10.64 -8.01
C ASP A 831 -21.38 -12.03 -7.51
N ILE A 832 -20.88 -12.47 -6.34
CA ILE A 832 -21.06 -13.86 -5.88
C ILE A 832 -22.54 -14.22 -5.81
N GLY A 833 -23.01 -15.19 -6.58
CA GLY A 833 -24.42 -15.58 -6.55
C GLY A 833 -25.35 -14.68 -7.38
N ARG A 834 -24.83 -13.69 -8.12
CA ARG A 834 -25.58 -12.88 -9.10
C ARG A 834 -25.29 -13.29 -10.53
N TYR A 835 -26.20 -12.91 -11.43
CA TYR A 835 -26.08 -13.19 -12.84
C TYR A 835 -24.89 -12.47 -13.47
N SER A 836 -24.05 -13.20 -14.20
CA SER A 836 -23.17 -12.62 -15.21
C SER A 836 -23.88 -12.56 -16.56
N TYR A 837 -23.39 -11.73 -17.48
CA TYR A 837 -23.94 -11.63 -18.83
C TYR A 837 -22.85 -11.81 -19.89
N LEU A 838 -23.24 -12.44 -21.01
CA LEU A 838 -22.52 -12.38 -22.26
C LEU A 838 -23.34 -11.53 -23.23
N LEU A 839 -22.75 -10.45 -23.74
CA LEU A 839 -23.31 -9.60 -24.78
C LEU A 839 -22.43 -9.68 -26.04
N VAL A 840 -22.89 -9.08 -27.13
CA VAL A 840 -22.06 -8.72 -28.29
C VAL A 840 -22.15 -7.22 -28.55
N GLY A 841 -21.02 -6.59 -28.90
CA GLY A 841 -20.97 -5.20 -29.32
C GLY A 841 -21.86 -4.93 -30.54
N GLN A 842 -22.45 -3.74 -30.62
CA GLN A 842 -23.41 -3.33 -31.65
C GLN A 842 -23.03 -1.95 -32.24
N PRO A 843 -23.53 -1.54 -33.42
CA PRO A 843 -23.02 -0.38 -34.15
C PRO A 843 -22.90 0.92 -33.34
N ALA A 844 -23.88 1.20 -32.46
CA ALA A 844 -23.88 2.42 -31.67
C ALA A 844 -22.76 2.46 -30.60
N SER A 845 -22.01 1.37 -30.34
CA SER A 845 -20.80 1.47 -29.51
C SER A 845 -19.72 2.32 -30.19
N MET A 846 -19.52 2.20 -31.50
CA MET A 846 -18.55 3.02 -32.23
C MET A 846 -19.00 4.49 -32.27
N GLU A 847 -20.30 4.73 -32.42
CA GLU A 847 -20.89 6.05 -32.57
C GLU A 847 -21.02 6.81 -31.24
N LYS A 848 -21.34 6.11 -30.15
CA LYS A 848 -21.65 6.71 -28.84
C LYS A 848 -20.55 6.54 -27.78
N SER A 849 -19.65 5.56 -27.91
CA SER A 849 -18.74 5.16 -26.81
C SER A 849 -17.34 4.69 -27.23
N PHE A 850 -16.85 5.04 -28.42
CA PHE A 850 -15.55 4.56 -28.95
C PHE A 850 -15.40 3.04 -28.86
N GLY A 851 -16.44 2.32 -29.28
CA GLY A 851 -16.47 0.86 -29.26
C GLY A 851 -16.41 0.28 -27.85
N THR A 852 -17.09 0.85 -26.87
CA THR A 852 -16.94 0.50 -25.43
C THR A 852 -18.26 0.25 -24.70
N SER A 853 -18.24 -0.65 -23.71
CA SER A 853 -19.33 -1.03 -22.82
C SER A 853 -18.85 -1.02 -21.35
N CYS A 854 -19.77 -1.22 -20.40
CA CYS A 854 -19.48 -1.48 -18.98
C CYS A 854 -18.54 -2.69 -18.76
N HIS A 855 -18.04 -2.86 -17.52
CA HIS A 855 -17.21 -4.02 -17.11
C HIS A 855 -17.85 -4.90 -16.03
N GLY A 856 -18.92 -4.46 -15.38
CA GLY A 856 -19.50 -5.15 -14.22
C GLY A 856 -20.78 -4.49 -13.73
N ALA A 857 -21.16 -4.77 -12.49
CA ALA A 857 -22.29 -4.10 -11.84
C ALA A 857 -21.96 -2.64 -11.44
N GLY A 858 -20.76 -2.40 -10.91
CA GLY A 858 -20.46 -1.14 -10.19
C GLY A 858 -20.98 -1.17 -8.75
N ARG A 859 -20.25 -0.56 -7.81
CA ARG A 859 -20.39 -0.88 -6.38
C ARG A 859 -21.19 0.18 -5.61
N VAL A 860 -22.21 -0.24 -4.82
CA VAL A 860 -23.09 0.68 -4.03
C VAL A 860 -22.93 0.54 -2.51
N MET A 861 -22.22 -0.48 -2.05
CA MET A 861 -22.10 -0.82 -0.64
C MET A 861 -20.63 -1.09 -0.32
N SER A 862 -20.08 -0.46 0.72
CA SER A 862 -18.75 -0.89 1.19
C SER A 862 -18.77 -2.38 1.56
N ARG A 863 -17.69 -3.08 1.22
CA ARG A 863 -17.45 -4.49 1.59
C ARG A 863 -17.69 -4.74 3.10
N ALA A 864 -17.39 -3.75 3.92
CA ALA A 864 -17.70 -3.69 5.35
C ALA A 864 -19.21 -3.71 5.67
N LYS A 865 -20.03 -2.90 4.97
CA LYS A 865 -21.50 -2.87 5.14
C LYS A 865 -22.12 -4.19 4.65
N ALA A 866 -21.59 -4.77 3.57
CA ALA A 866 -21.92 -6.13 3.12
C ALA A 866 -21.64 -7.18 4.21
N LYS A 867 -20.44 -7.18 4.79
CA LYS A 867 -20.09 -8.05 5.93
C LYS A 867 -21.03 -7.92 7.13
N LYS A 868 -21.47 -6.71 7.46
CA LYS A 868 -22.43 -6.49 8.57
C LYS A 868 -23.80 -7.10 8.26
N TYR A 869 -24.27 -6.93 7.03
CA TYR A 869 -25.51 -7.54 6.54
C TYR A 869 -25.45 -9.08 6.59
N VAL A 870 -24.36 -9.69 6.12
CA VAL A 870 -24.15 -11.16 6.23
C VAL A 870 -24.14 -11.63 7.69
N LYS A 871 -23.49 -10.89 8.60
CA LYS A 871 -23.53 -11.20 10.05
C LYS A 871 -24.97 -11.20 10.59
N SER A 872 -25.79 -10.20 10.24
CA SER A 872 -27.17 -10.09 10.74
C SER A 872 -28.09 -11.24 10.32
N LEU A 873 -27.78 -11.97 9.24
CA LEU A 873 -28.55 -13.12 8.78
C LEU A 873 -28.01 -14.47 9.30
N GLY A 874 -27.28 -14.45 10.42
CA GLY A 874 -26.69 -15.64 11.07
C GLY A 874 -25.26 -15.96 10.62
N GLY A 875 -24.55 -15.01 10.00
CA GLY A 875 -23.18 -15.19 9.52
C GLY A 875 -23.08 -15.92 8.18
N VAL A 876 -21.85 -16.10 7.69
CA VAL A 876 -21.59 -16.51 6.30
C VAL A 876 -22.18 -17.88 5.93
N GLU A 877 -22.18 -18.84 6.84
CA GLU A 877 -22.74 -20.18 6.59
C GLU A 877 -24.27 -20.17 6.56
N SER A 878 -24.91 -19.41 7.46
CA SER A 878 -26.36 -19.18 7.43
C SER A 878 -26.77 -18.44 6.16
N TYR A 879 -26.05 -17.38 5.80
CA TYR A 879 -26.28 -16.59 4.59
C TYR A 879 -26.15 -17.44 3.31
N ILE A 880 -25.09 -18.24 3.21
CA ILE A 880 -24.87 -19.20 2.11
C ILE A 880 -26.03 -20.20 2.06
N LYS A 881 -26.41 -20.80 3.20
CA LYS A 881 -27.50 -21.79 3.29
C LYS A 881 -28.87 -21.21 2.93
N GLN A 882 -29.21 -20.02 3.44
CA GLN A 882 -30.47 -19.32 3.19
C GLN A 882 -30.64 -18.92 1.71
N ARG A 883 -29.56 -18.50 1.04
CA ARG A 883 -29.57 -18.12 -0.38
C ARG A 883 -29.21 -19.26 -1.34
N GLY A 884 -29.03 -20.48 -0.83
CA GLY A 884 -28.64 -21.64 -1.64
C GLY A 884 -27.28 -21.52 -2.35
N LEU A 885 -26.40 -20.63 -1.88
CA LEU A 885 -25.12 -20.36 -2.52
C LEU A 885 -24.16 -21.55 -2.40
N LYS A 886 -23.26 -21.68 -3.37
CA LYS A 886 -22.25 -22.74 -3.44
C LYS A 886 -20.87 -22.13 -3.61
N VAL A 887 -20.27 -21.70 -2.51
CA VAL A 887 -19.03 -20.91 -2.54
C VAL A 887 -17.93 -21.58 -1.71
N VAL A 888 -16.75 -21.69 -2.31
CA VAL A 888 -15.50 -22.08 -1.64
C VAL A 888 -14.54 -20.91 -1.66
N ALA A 889 -13.74 -20.77 -0.62
CA ALA A 889 -12.73 -19.72 -0.52
C ALA A 889 -11.55 -20.20 0.29
N ARG A 890 -10.34 -19.73 -0.04
CA ARG A 890 -9.16 -19.93 0.82
C ARG A 890 -9.33 -19.17 2.16
N GLY A 891 -10.09 -18.07 2.16
CA GLY A 891 -10.63 -17.45 3.39
C GLY A 891 -12.14 -17.15 3.31
N LYS A 892 -12.94 -17.66 4.26
CA LYS A 892 -14.41 -17.42 4.32
C LYS A 892 -14.82 -15.92 4.33
N GLY A 893 -13.89 -15.01 4.63
CA GLY A 893 -14.15 -13.58 4.73
C GLY A 893 -14.11 -12.79 3.42
N THR A 894 -13.75 -13.41 2.28
CA THR A 894 -13.92 -12.81 0.94
C THR A 894 -15.33 -12.99 0.41
N ILE A 895 -15.97 -14.12 0.73
CA ILE A 895 -17.36 -14.40 0.39
C ILE A 895 -18.31 -13.31 0.90
N MET A 896 -18.00 -12.74 2.07
CA MET A 896 -18.83 -11.70 2.71
C MET A 896 -18.55 -10.27 2.20
N GLU A 897 -17.47 -10.04 1.45
CA GLU A 897 -17.17 -8.74 0.81
C GLU A 897 -18.04 -8.52 -0.43
N GLU A 898 -18.12 -9.55 -1.27
CA GLU A 898 -18.57 -9.48 -2.65
C GLU A 898 -19.97 -10.09 -2.83
N ILE A 899 -20.85 -9.82 -1.87
CA ILE A 899 -22.23 -10.34 -1.87
C ILE A 899 -23.11 -9.63 -2.92
N PRO A 900 -24.20 -10.28 -3.37
CA PRO A 900 -25.23 -9.72 -4.24
C PRO A 900 -25.68 -8.31 -3.92
N GLU A 901 -25.98 -8.03 -2.64
CA GLU A 901 -26.55 -6.76 -2.21
C GLU A 901 -25.50 -5.63 -2.17
N ALA A 902 -24.23 -5.91 -2.47
CA ALA A 902 -23.17 -4.93 -2.33
C ALA A 902 -22.94 -4.03 -3.56
N TYR A 903 -23.61 -4.34 -4.66
CA TYR A 903 -23.41 -3.78 -5.99
C TYR A 903 -24.73 -3.29 -6.59
N LYS A 904 -24.65 -2.52 -7.67
CA LYS A 904 -25.83 -2.14 -8.47
C LYS A 904 -26.50 -3.40 -9.01
N ASP A 905 -27.77 -3.32 -9.40
CA ASP A 905 -28.33 -4.41 -10.20
C ASP A 905 -27.69 -4.40 -11.58
N VAL A 906 -26.81 -5.37 -11.84
CA VAL A 906 -26.19 -5.58 -13.16
C VAL A 906 -27.23 -5.69 -14.29
N SER A 907 -28.47 -6.13 -14.01
CA SER A 907 -29.54 -6.12 -15.02
C SER A 907 -29.98 -4.71 -15.44
N GLU A 908 -29.96 -3.71 -14.54
CA GLU A 908 -30.19 -2.30 -14.90
C GLU A 908 -29.02 -1.72 -15.71
N VAL A 909 -27.79 -2.14 -15.42
CA VAL A 909 -26.59 -1.79 -16.21
C VAL A 909 -26.71 -2.35 -17.63
N ILE A 910 -27.08 -3.63 -17.78
CA ILE A 910 -27.32 -4.27 -19.09
C ILE A 910 -28.49 -3.60 -19.83
N LYS A 911 -29.58 -3.27 -19.14
CA LYS A 911 -30.77 -2.61 -19.70
C LYS A 911 -30.44 -1.25 -20.33
N VAL A 912 -29.54 -0.47 -19.72
CA VAL A 912 -29.02 0.78 -20.32
C VAL A 912 -28.17 0.50 -21.56
N VAL A 913 -27.17 -0.38 -21.46
CA VAL A 913 -26.25 -0.72 -22.57
C VAL A 913 -26.99 -1.31 -23.78
N ALA A 914 -28.00 -2.14 -23.54
CA ALA A 914 -28.86 -2.71 -24.58
C ALA A 914 -29.85 -1.67 -25.13
N GLY A 915 -30.43 -0.83 -24.27
CA GLY A 915 -31.39 0.20 -24.66
C GLY A 915 -30.79 1.33 -25.49
N GLU A 916 -29.50 1.63 -25.30
CA GLU A 916 -28.74 2.58 -26.14
C GLU A 916 -28.07 1.93 -27.36
N GLY A 917 -28.29 0.62 -27.59
CA GLY A 917 -27.76 -0.10 -28.74
C GLY A 917 -26.24 -0.29 -28.74
N ILE A 918 -25.58 -0.17 -27.59
CA ILE A 918 -24.12 -0.27 -27.43
C ILE A 918 -23.68 -1.75 -27.45
N ALA A 919 -24.36 -2.62 -26.70
CA ALA A 919 -24.15 -4.06 -26.77
C ALA A 919 -25.46 -4.82 -26.52
N LYS A 920 -25.71 -5.86 -27.32
CA LYS A 920 -26.91 -6.69 -27.26
C LYS A 920 -26.65 -7.92 -26.38
N PRO A 921 -27.44 -8.18 -25.32
CA PRO A 921 -27.27 -9.38 -24.51
C PRO A 921 -27.59 -10.63 -25.32
N ILE A 922 -26.80 -11.68 -25.11
CA ILE A 922 -26.96 -13.01 -25.73
C ILE A 922 -27.35 -14.05 -24.68
N LEU A 923 -26.63 -14.08 -23.54
CA LEU A 923 -26.85 -15.04 -22.45
C LEU A 923 -26.99 -14.32 -21.10
N ARG A 924 -27.87 -14.84 -20.23
CA ARG A 924 -27.76 -14.67 -18.78
C ARG A 924 -27.17 -15.93 -18.16
N LEU A 925 -26.07 -15.77 -17.43
CA LEU A 925 -25.32 -16.84 -16.80
C LEU A 925 -25.60 -16.84 -15.30
N LYS A 926 -26.12 -17.95 -14.76
CA LYS A 926 -26.43 -18.12 -13.35
C LYS A 926 -25.27 -18.86 -12.65
N PRO A 927 -24.73 -18.36 -11.54
CA PRO A 927 -23.70 -19.07 -10.78
C PRO A 927 -24.18 -20.43 -10.27
N LEU A 928 -23.43 -21.48 -10.59
CA LEU A 928 -23.51 -22.80 -9.97
C LEU A 928 -22.55 -22.91 -8.80
N GLY A 929 -21.35 -22.33 -8.88
CA GLY A 929 -20.47 -22.26 -7.72
C GLY A 929 -19.17 -21.47 -7.91
N THR A 930 -18.79 -20.71 -6.88
CA THR A 930 -17.71 -19.70 -6.91
C THR A 930 -16.51 -20.13 -6.08
N LEU A 931 -15.30 -19.97 -6.63
CA LEU A 931 -14.02 -20.01 -5.93
C LEU A 931 -13.52 -18.57 -5.71
N LYS A 932 -13.32 -18.19 -4.45
CA LYS A 932 -12.69 -16.92 -4.03
C LYS A 932 -11.29 -17.15 -3.45
N GLY A 933 -10.47 -16.10 -3.49
CA GLY A 933 -9.25 -16.00 -2.69
C GLY A 933 -9.50 -15.87 -1.19
#